data_AF-A0A430S5P0-F1
#
_entry.id   AF-A0A430S5P0-F1
#
_cell.length_a   1.000
_cell.length_b   1.000
_cell.length_c   1.000
_cell.angle_alpha   90.00
_cell.angle_beta   90.00
_cell.angle_gamma   90.00
#
_symmetry.space_group_name_H-M   'P 1'
#
loop_
_entity.id
_entity.type
_entity.pdbx_description
1 polymer ?
#
loop_
_entity_poly.entity_id
_entity_poly.type
_entity_poly.pdbx_seq_one_letter_code
_entity_poly.pdbx_strand_id
1 'polypeptide(L)'
;MRNEADTRALLIDPKLKEAGWSDFQVVREYRYTLGRVILEGNRVRRGEPRRADYLLRINEAFPIAVVEAKAESEPAETGLEQAKRYAQDLGLAFAYATNGHRILEFDFFTNSSRELPGFPSPQELWDRWHSNSSLVDSLKANPGLFRDRNPLLYPYGSDKRPRYFQEVAIREVIKRVMLGRRRILLTMATGTGKTYVAFQVVWKLLKSGWLKNRHPDRPARVLFLADRVVLRDQAYNTFSPFADGVNEPRFKIEGHPPNLTRDLYFGIYQTLWSPDEEGRRLFEKFPSDFFDLVIIDECHRSGFGTWREILDHFGSAIHLGMTATPKQDENVDTYAYFCAEEPDVPLDPDHPERGTWRPPAYRYSLGQGIEDGFLATYKVHRVRTTVDAAGLKLEDAVEQGAEVFIPEDVEPREVYTTPQFEREITVPDRTRAMVRHLAGLLRQFGHMEKTMVFCVDMEHARLVARLLQDEFGPETGLPNYAVPIVSEEGEEARRALEAFADSSKSAPVVATTAELLSTGVDVPSCRNIVFMKTVSSPVLFKQIVGRGSRIDPATGKEWFRIIDYTGATRLFDEWDRPPVSRLEVPTGPQTAGLVGLVYHAQTGEPLPGARVSVRVGPNQWRGPILTNEEGRFRFEQLPAGSLQVSVDAPGFAPRALRVETLPDEVSEVAIPLKPAQKKGGKIRVEGLEVTIADEAVFLVEATGQQLTLAEYRDYSRLEVLKRAPTLRDLRAIWLDTDRRRAFLGELARSSVHPQVLAEVMGRLEADAFDLLAHLAFGAPIRTRSERAEAFLNREQDFLRRHTQEARWVILELLDKYRVGGVDQLEPEVFSLSPFREKGGAVKLSRAFGDLKAMGRSLREMRERIYAEETA
;
A
#
# COMPACT_ATOMS: atom_id res chain seq x y z
N MET A 1 -12.07 -8.46 -48.50
CA MET A 1 -12.55 -8.65 -47.12
C MET A 1 -12.51 -7.31 -46.42
N ARG A 2 -13.53 -7.02 -45.62
CA ARG A 2 -13.72 -5.74 -44.92
C ARG A 2 -12.72 -5.59 -43.77
N ASN A 3 -12.27 -4.36 -43.52
CA ASN A 3 -11.55 -4.05 -42.28
C ASN A 3 -12.52 -4.10 -41.08
N GLU A 4 -12.02 -3.96 -39.85
CA GLU A 4 -12.85 -4.04 -38.65
C GLU A 4 -13.96 -2.98 -38.61
N ALA A 5 -13.68 -1.73 -39.01
CA ALA A 5 -14.69 -0.67 -39.05
C ALA A 5 -15.82 -0.96 -40.06
N ASP A 6 -15.47 -1.44 -41.24
CA ASP A 6 -16.43 -1.85 -42.28
C ASP A 6 -17.22 -3.10 -41.84
N THR A 7 -16.58 -4.01 -41.11
CA THR A 7 -17.22 -5.21 -40.53
C THR A 7 -18.26 -4.81 -39.49
N ARG A 8 -17.90 -3.86 -38.60
CA ARG A 8 -18.80 -3.26 -37.62
C ARG A 8 -20.03 -2.63 -38.28
N ALA A 9 -19.80 -1.74 -39.24
CA ALA A 9 -20.87 -0.98 -39.89
C ALA A 9 -21.80 -1.82 -40.78
N LEU A 10 -21.26 -2.76 -41.56
CA LEU A 10 -22.01 -3.47 -42.59
C LEU A 10 -22.53 -4.84 -42.16
N LEU A 11 -21.93 -5.46 -41.14
CA LEU A 11 -22.28 -6.82 -40.71
C LEU A 11 -22.75 -6.89 -39.26
N ILE A 12 -22.08 -6.22 -38.32
CA ILE A 12 -22.41 -6.32 -36.89
C ILE A 12 -23.59 -5.42 -36.50
N ASP A 13 -23.57 -4.14 -36.90
CA ASP A 13 -24.63 -3.19 -36.55
C ASP A 13 -26.02 -3.65 -37.06
N PRO A 14 -26.18 -4.15 -38.30
CA PRO A 14 -27.47 -4.66 -38.76
C PRO A 14 -27.96 -5.85 -37.93
N LYS A 15 -27.05 -6.76 -37.53
CA LYS A 15 -27.39 -7.93 -36.70
C LYS A 15 -27.81 -7.54 -35.28
N LEU A 16 -27.16 -6.54 -34.67
CA LEU A 16 -27.60 -6.00 -33.38
C LEU A 16 -28.99 -5.35 -33.50
N LYS A 17 -29.25 -4.61 -34.58
CA LYS A 17 -30.55 -3.99 -34.84
C LYS A 17 -31.65 -5.02 -35.11
N GLU A 18 -31.35 -6.07 -35.88
CA GLU A 18 -32.26 -7.21 -36.14
C GLU A 18 -32.61 -7.95 -34.84
N ALA A 19 -31.66 -8.09 -33.92
CA ALA A 19 -31.88 -8.62 -32.58
C ALA A 19 -32.67 -7.68 -31.65
N GLY A 20 -33.08 -6.49 -32.13
CA GLY A 20 -33.92 -5.55 -31.39
C GLY A 20 -33.17 -4.59 -30.47
N TRP A 21 -31.85 -4.44 -30.63
CA TRP A 21 -31.10 -3.41 -29.91
C TRP A 21 -31.32 -2.02 -30.52
N SER A 22 -31.70 -1.04 -29.70
CA SER A 22 -31.85 0.36 -30.13
C SER A 22 -30.55 1.14 -30.02
N ASP A 23 -30.46 2.28 -30.72
CA ASP A 23 -29.28 3.15 -30.69
C ASP A 23 -28.97 3.70 -29.28
N PHE A 24 -29.98 3.82 -28.41
CA PHE A 24 -29.79 4.24 -27.01
C PHE A 24 -29.25 3.13 -26.11
N GLN A 25 -29.35 1.87 -26.53
CA GLN A 25 -28.91 0.69 -25.79
C GLN A 25 -27.54 0.19 -26.26
N VAL A 26 -27.07 0.62 -27.44
CA VAL A 26 -25.79 0.24 -28.01
C VAL A 26 -24.83 1.41 -27.92
N VAL A 27 -23.85 1.32 -27.01
CA VAL A 27 -22.77 2.31 -26.93
C VAL A 27 -21.57 1.80 -27.70
N ARG A 28 -21.31 2.41 -28.85
CA ARG A 28 -20.16 2.07 -29.70
C ARG A 28 -18.88 2.69 -29.17
N GLU A 29 -17.76 2.03 -29.44
CA GLU A 29 -16.41 2.51 -29.12
C GLU A 29 -16.31 2.99 -27.66
N TYR A 30 -16.89 2.22 -26.75
CA TYR A 30 -17.03 2.56 -25.34
C TYR A 30 -15.67 2.56 -24.64
N ARG A 31 -15.07 3.74 -24.58
CA ARG A 31 -13.85 4.01 -23.81
C ARG A 31 -14.19 4.10 -22.32
N TYR A 32 -13.70 3.16 -21.54
CA TYR A 32 -14.00 3.09 -20.09
C TYR A 32 -12.80 3.40 -19.20
N THR A 33 -11.59 3.46 -19.75
CA THR A 33 -10.40 3.98 -19.04
C THR A 33 -9.78 5.17 -19.77
N LEU A 34 -8.95 5.93 -19.06
CA LEU A 34 -8.25 7.09 -19.64
C LEU A 34 -6.87 6.71 -20.20
N GLY A 35 -6.37 5.51 -19.87
CA GLY A 35 -5.02 5.08 -20.17
C GLY A 35 -4.03 5.59 -19.11
N ARG A 36 -3.15 4.70 -18.66
CA ARG A 36 -2.18 4.95 -17.60
C ARG A 36 -1.37 6.21 -17.85
N VAL A 37 -1.10 6.96 -16.79
CA VAL A 37 -0.10 8.04 -16.82
C VAL A 37 1.30 7.41 -16.78
N ILE A 38 2.06 7.58 -17.87
CA ILE A 38 3.43 7.10 -18.04
C ILE A 38 4.34 8.33 -17.98
N LEU A 39 5.40 8.25 -17.18
CA LEU A 39 6.40 9.32 -17.14
C LEU A 39 7.58 8.91 -18.02
N GLU A 40 8.13 9.90 -18.74
CA GLU A 40 9.36 9.81 -19.50
C GLU A 40 10.27 10.93 -19.01
N GLY A 41 11.10 10.63 -18.00
CA GLY A 41 11.82 11.64 -17.23
C GLY A 41 10.85 12.53 -16.44
N ASN A 42 10.72 13.81 -16.85
CA ASN A 42 9.76 14.75 -16.27
C ASN A 42 8.55 15.02 -17.20
N ARG A 43 8.48 14.39 -18.37
CA ARG A 43 7.35 14.53 -19.30
C ARG A 43 6.30 13.47 -19.03
N VAL A 44 5.05 13.81 -19.31
CA VAL A 44 3.91 12.92 -19.12
C VAL A 44 3.34 12.51 -20.47
N ARG A 45 3.10 11.21 -20.61
CA ARG A 45 2.38 10.59 -21.73
C ARG A 45 1.27 9.73 -21.14
N ARG A 46 0.16 9.58 -21.87
CA ARG A 46 -0.86 8.57 -21.55
C ARG A 46 -0.66 7.32 -22.39
N GLY A 47 -0.78 6.15 -21.75
CA GLY A 47 -0.90 4.87 -22.42
C GLY A 47 -2.22 4.75 -23.17
N GLU A 48 -2.40 3.64 -23.88
CA GLU A 48 -3.63 3.40 -24.61
C GLU A 48 -4.82 3.21 -23.64
N PRO A 49 -5.94 3.91 -23.86
CA PRO A 49 -7.14 3.67 -23.10
C PRO A 49 -7.75 2.33 -23.50
N ARG A 50 -8.37 1.66 -22.54
CA ARG A 50 -9.18 0.47 -22.81
C ARG A 50 -10.53 0.92 -23.37
N ARG A 51 -10.91 0.27 -24.47
CA ARG A 51 -12.11 0.56 -25.24
C ARG A 51 -12.72 -0.74 -25.71
N ALA A 52 -14.00 -0.95 -25.41
CA ALA A 52 -14.78 -2.02 -26.00
C ALA A 52 -15.46 -1.52 -27.29
N ASP A 53 -15.60 -2.37 -28.30
CA ASP A 53 -16.27 -1.97 -29.54
C ASP A 53 -17.75 -1.68 -29.34
N TYR A 54 -18.43 -2.51 -28.54
CA TYR A 54 -19.80 -2.25 -28.15
C TYR A 54 -20.03 -2.59 -26.68
N LEU A 55 -20.69 -1.68 -25.97
CA LEU A 55 -21.31 -1.96 -24.69
C LEU A 55 -22.83 -1.98 -24.87
N LEU A 56 -23.44 -3.11 -24.55
CA LEU A 56 -24.87 -3.35 -24.63
C LEU A 56 -25.52 -3.08 -23.27
N ARG A 57 -26.55 -2.23 -23.26
CA ARG A 57 -27.25 -1.77 -22.05
C ARG A 57 -28.75 -2.03 -22.10
N ILE A 58 -29.32 -2.54 -21.01
CA ILE A 58 -30.78 -2.69 -20.88
C ILE A 58 -31.45 -1.33 -20.83
N ASN A 59 -30.84 -0.39 -20.12
CA ASN A 59 -31.12 1.04 -20.14
C ASN A 59 -29.84 1.80 -19.74
N GLU A 60 -29.88 3.13 -19.69
CA GLU A 60 -28.72 3.94 -19.32
C GLU A 60 -28.01 3.45 -18.04
N ALA A 61 -28.77 3.03 -17.04
CA ALA A 61 -28.30 2.65 -15.72
C ALA A 61 -27.78 1.20 -15.58
N PHE A 62 -27.99 0.33 -16.58
CA PHE A 62 -27.70 -1.09 -16.46
C PHE A 62 -27.04 -1.67 -17.72
N PRO A 63 -25.69 -1.75 -17.76
CA PRO A 63 -24.98 -2.50 -18.79
C PRO A 63 -25.09 -4.01 -18.52
N ILE A 64 -25.22 -4.80 -19.58
CA ILE A 64 -25.45 -6.25 -19.48
C ILE A 64 -24.44 -7.10 -20.25
N ALA A 65 -23.90 -6.60 -21.37
CA ALA A 65 -22.97 -7.35 -22.18
C ALA A 65 -21.99 -6.46 -22.95
N VAL A 66 -20.88 -7.06 -23.39
CA VAL A 66 -19.85 -6.40 -24.22
C VAL A 66 -19.63 -7.21 -25.49
N VAL A 67 -19.35 -6.54 -26.61
CA VAL A 67 -19.00 -7.17 -27.89
C VAL A 67 -17.63 -6.66 -28.33
N GLU A 68 -16.75 -7.59 -28.67
CA GLU A 68 -15.48 -7.37 -29.35
C GLU A 68 -15.62 -7.74 -30.83
N ALA A 69 -15.29 -6.81 -31.71
CA ALA A 69 -15.29 -7.02 -33.14
C ALA A 69 -13.88 -7.41 -33.62
N LYS A 70 -13.83 -8.15 -34.72
CA LYS A 70 -12.62 -8.42 -35.48
C LYS A 70 -12.88 -8.13 -36.96
N ALA A 71 -11.82 -7.93 -37.74
CA ALA A 71 -11.94 -7.80 -39.18
C ALA A 71 -12.58 -9.06 -39.78
N GLU A 72 -13.32 -8.91 -40.90
CA GLU A 72 -14.02 -10.01 -41.56
C GLU A 72 -13.11 -11.20 -41.90
N SER A 73 -11.82 -10.93 -42.17
CA SER A 73 -10.80 -11.94 -42.47
C SER A 73 -10.27 -12.70 -41.25
N GLU A 74 -10.47 -12.18 -40.04
CA GLU A 74 -9.92 -12.76 -38.82
C GLU A 74 -10.90 -13.75 -38.16
N PRO A 75 -10.40 -14.80 -37.49
CA PRO A 75 -11.24 -15.68 -36.69
C PRO A 75 -11.89 -14.94 -35.52
N ALA A 76 -13.18 -15.16 -35.26
CA ALA A 76 -13.88 -14.54 -34.14
C ALA A 76 -13.30 -14.95 -32.78
N GLU A 77 -12.72 -16.14 -32.69
CA GLU A 77 -12.11 -16.72 -31.49
C GLU A 77 -10.99 -15.84 -30.91
N THR A 78 -10.25 -15.10 -31.74
CA THR A 78 -9.13 -14.25 -31.30
C THR A 78 -9.60 -13.10 -30.40
N GLY A 79 -10.87 -12.68 -30.51
CA GLY A 79 -11.46 -11.64 -29.67
C GLY A 79 -12.04 -12.13 -28.35
N LEU A 80 -12.19 -13.44 -28.14
CA LEU A 80 -12.99 -13.97 -27.02
C LEU A 80 -12.37 -13.67 -25.65
N GLU A 81 -11.06 -13.88 -25.49
CA GLU A 81 -10.38 -13.57 -24.22
C GLU A 81 -10.36 -12.07 -23.92
N GLN A 82 -10.29 -11.23 -24.95
CA GLN A 82 -10.40 -9.77 -24.81
C GLN A 82 -11.81 -9.36 -24.36
N ALA A 83 -12.85 -9.90 -24.99
CA ALA A 83 -14.24 -9.68 -24.58
C ALA A 83 -14.50 -10.13 -23.14
N LYS A 84 -13.97 -11.29 -22.73
CA LYS A 84 -14.05 -11.79 -21.35
C LYS A 84 -13.41 -10.84 -20.35
N ARG A 85 -12.20 -10.34 -20.64
CA ARG A 85 -11.53 -9.33 -19.79
C ARG A 85 -12.35 -8.07 -19.65
N TYR A 86 -12.92 -7.55 -20.74
CA TYR A 86 -13.78 -6.37 -20.71
C TYR A 86 -15.07 -6.62 -19.91
N ALA A 87 -15.68 -7.79 -20.05
CA ALA A 87 -16.84 -8.16 -19.25
C ALA A 87 -16.50 -8.25 -17.76
N GLN A 88 -15.34 -8.80 -17.39
CA GLN A 88 -14.87 -8.85 -16.01
C GLN A 88 -14.64 -7.44 -15.44
N ASP A 89 -13.91 -6.58 -16.15
CA ASP A 89 -13.66 -5.18 -15.75
C ASP A 89 -15.00 -4.43 -15.52
N LEU A 90 -15.95 -4.60 -16.44
CA LEU A 90 -17.26 -3.94 -16.42
C LEU A 90 -18.30 -4.67 -15.56
N GLY A 91 -17.95 -5.82 -14.95
CA GLY A 91 -18.81 -6.67 -14.12
C GLY A 91 -20.06 -7.19 -14.84
N LEU A 92 -19.93 -7.59 -16.10
CA LEU A 92 -20.99 -8.05 -17.00
C LEU A 92 -21.07 -9.57 -17.02
N ALA A 93 -22.27 -10.10 -17.33
CA ALA A 93 -22.50 -11.54 -17.34
C ALA A 93 -22.27 -12.20 -18.70
N PHE A 94 -22.27 -11.42 -19.79
CA PHE A 94 -22.14 -11.93 -21.14
C PHE A 94 -21.05 -11.17 -21.91
N ALA A 95 -20.20 -11.91 -22.60
CA ALA A 95 -19.17 -11.39 -23.48
C ALA A 95 -19.33 -11.99 -24.88
N TYR A 96 -19.16 -11.18 -25.92
CA TYR A 96 -19.26 -11.65 -27.30
C TYR A 96 -18.01 -11.30 -28.10
N ALA A 97 -17.61 -12.19 -29.00
CA ALA A 97 -16.60 -11.93 -30.02
C ALA A 97 -17.15 -12.28 -31.40
N THR A 98 -16.93 -11.42 -32.39
CA THR A 98 -17.49 -11.60 -33.74
C THR A 98 -16.64 -10.99 -34.84
N ASN A 99 -16.64 -11.61 -36.01
CA ASN A 99 -16.09 -11.06 -37.26
C ASN A 99 -17.20 -10.66 -38.26
N GLY A 100 -18.42 -10.44 -37.75
CA GLY A 100 -19.61 -10.14 -38.55
C GLY A 100 -20.37 -11.37 -39.05
N HIS A 101 -19.69 -12.49 -39.32
CA HIS A 101 -20.34 -13.73 -39.78
C HIS A 101 -20.66 -14.66 -38.62
N ARG A 102 -19.66 -14.97 -37.80
CA ARG A 102 -19.78 -15.84 -36.62
C ARG A 102 -19.90 -15.00 -35.36
N ILE A 103 -20.72 -15.44 -34.40
CA ILE A 103 -20.92 -14.77 -33.11
C ILE A 103 -20.63 -15.79 -32.01
N LEU A 104 -19.55 -15.56 -31.26
CA LEU A 104 -19.19 -16.39 -30.12
C LEU A 104 -19.63 -15.69 -28.85
N GLU A 105 -20.35 -16.39 -27.99
CA GLU A 105 -20.74 -15.95 -26.66
C GLU A 105 -19.87 -16.67 -25.61
N PHE A 106 -19.47 -15.96 -24.56
CA PHE A 106 -19.07 -16.52 -23.28
C PHE A 106 -20.07 -16.07 -22.21
N ASP A 107 -20.66 -17.02 -21.50
CA ASP A 107 -21.64 -16.78 -20.43
C ASP A 107 -21.01 -17.09 -19.07
N PHE A 108 -20.86 -16.05 -18.23
CA PHE A 108 -20.26 -16.16 -16.90
C PHE A 108 -21.13 -16.90 -15.87
N PHE A 109 -22.42 -17.12 -16.13
CA PHE A 109 -23.26 -17.96 -15.27
C PHE A 109 -22.96 -19.46 -15.48
N THR A 110 -22.60 -19.85 -16.70
CA THR A 110 -22.31 -21.25 -17.05
C THR A 110 -20.80 -21.53 -17.16
N ASN A 111 -19.97 -20.49 -17.20
CA ASN A 111 -18.54 -20.53 -17.49
C ASN A 111 -18.21 -21.29 -18.79
N SER A 112 -19.07 -21.15 -19.81
CA SER A 112 -18.92 -21.85 -21.08
C SER A 112 -19.05 -20.90 -22.26
N SER A 113 -18.44 -21.28 -23.39
CA SER A 113 -18.58 -20.59 -24.66
C SER A 113 -19.43 -21.38 -25.66
N ARG A 114 -20.14 -20.66 -26.53
CA ARG A 114 -20.92 -21.25 -27.62
C ARG A 114 -21.00 -20.30 -28.81
N GLU A 115 -21.20 -20.87 -29.99
CA GLU A 115 -21.51 -20.09 -31.19
C GLU A 115 -23.03 -19.87 -31.28
N LEU A 116 -23.43 -18.66 -31.65
CA LEU A 116 -24.82 -18.26 -31.80
C LEU A 116 -25.15 -17.94 -33.27
N PRO A 117 -26.36 -18.26 -33.74
CA PRO A 117 -26.81 -17.90 -35.08
C PRO A 117 -27.07 -16.38 -35.23
N GLY A 118 -27.29 -15.67 -34.12
CA GLY A 118 -27.57 -14.24 -34.06
C GLY A 118 -27.32 -13.69 -32.65
N PHE A 119 -27.30 -12.36 -32.51
CA PHE A 119 -27.22 -11.75 -31.18
C PHE A 119 -28.52 -11.98 -30.41
N PRO A 120 -28.47 -12.26 -29.11
CA PRO A 120 -29.67 -12.29 -28.29
C PRO A 120 -30.29 -10.89 -28.15
N SER A 121 -31.60 -10.83 -28.01
CA SER A 121 -32.33 -9.58 -27.80
C SER A 121 -32.09 -9.00 -26.40
N PRO A 122 -32.33 -7.69 -26.16
CA PRO A 122 -32.25 -7.10 -24.83
C PRO A 122 -33.13 -7.83 -23.80
N GLN A 123 -34.32 -8.28 -24.21
CA GLN A 123 -35.25 -8.99 -23.34
C GLN A 123 -34.73 -10.40 -22.99
N GLU A 124 -34.21 -11.14 -23.96
CA GLU A 124 -33.62 -12.47 -23.70
C GLU A 124 -32.43 -12.40 -22.76
N LEU A 125 -31.53 -11.40 -22.93
CA LEU A 125 -30.41 -11.23 -21.99
C LEU A 125 -30.89 -10.82 -20.61
N TRP A 126 -31.90 -9.96 -20.53
CA TRP A 126 -32.51 -9.60 -19.24
C TRP A 126 -33.11 -10.82 -18.56
N ASP A 127 -33.84 -11.67 -19.28
CA ASP A 127 -34.49 -12.86 -18.72
C ASP A 127 -33.46 -13.92 -18.30
N ARG A 128 -32.39 -14.11 -19.08
CA ARG A 128 -31.25 -14.98 -18.69
C ARG A 128 -30.54 -14.44 -17.47
N TRP A 129 -30.23 -13.15 -17.44
CA TRP A 129 -29.60 -12.52 -16.28
C TRP A 129 -30.48 -12.62 -15.05
N HIS A 130 -31.78 -12.37 -15.20
CA HIS A 130 -32.75 -12.46 -14.13
C HIS A 130 -32.82 -13.88 -13.59
N SER A 131 -32.96 -14.88 -14.46
CA SER A 131 -33.13 -16.31 -14.09
C SER A 131 -31.88 -16.93 -13.46
N ASN A 132 -30.68 -16.49 -13.85
CA ASN A 132 -29.42 -17.01 -13.31
C ASN A 132 -28.86 -16.15 -12.16
N SER A 133 -29.45 -14.98 -11.92
CA SER A 133 -29.10 -14.17 -10.78
C SER A 133 -29.66 -14.80 -9.50
N SER A 134 -28.89 -14.79 -8.42
CA SER A 134 -29.38 -15.20 -7.09
C SER A 134 -30.53 -14.31 -6.56
N LEU A 135 -30.93 -13.29 -7.33
CA LEU A 135 -32.02 -12.36 -7.04
C LEU A 135 -33.41 -12.85 -7.43
N VAL A 136 -33.57 -13.99 -8.13
CA VAL A 136 -34.86 -14.50 -8.60
C VAL A 136 -35.90 -14.52 -7.47
N ASP A 137 -35.57 -15.12 -6.33
CA ASP A 137 -36.52 -15.29 -5.23
C ASP A 137 -36.84 -13.95 -4.54
N SER A 138 -35.87 -13.04 -4.43
CA SER A 138 -36.10 -11.70 -3.89
C SER A 138 -37.00 -10.84 -4.79
N LEU A 139 -36.80 -10.95 -6.11
CA LEU A 139 -37.61 -10.25 -7.09
C LEU A 139 -39.03 -10.84 -7.18
N LYS A 140 -39.18 -12.16 -7.02
CA LYS A 140 -40.49 -12.83 -6.91
C LYS A 140 -41.24 -12.52 -5.62
N ALA A 141 -40.54 -12.42 -4.49
CA ALA A 141 -41.12 -12.09 -3.18
C ALA A 141 -41.62 -10.64 -3.09
N ASN A 142 -41.21 -9.77 -4.02
CA ASN A 142 -41.68 -8.39 -4.12
C ASN A 142 -42.30 -8.13 -5.50
N PRO A 143 -43.46 -8.75 -5.83
CA PRO A 143 -44.04 -8.73 -7.18
C PRO A 143 -44.50 -7.34 -7.66
N GLY A 144 -44.46 -6.31 -6.81
CA GLY A 144 -44.66 -4.91 -7.17
C GLY A 144 -43.44 -4.21 -7.77
N LEU A 145 -42.28 -4.89 -7.89
CA LEU A 145 -41.09 -4.42 -8.60
C LEU A 145 -41.26 -4.57 -10.13
N PHE A 146 -42.16 -3.78 -10.72
CA PHE A 146 -42.08 -3.48 -12.15
C PHE A 146 -40.72 -2.84 -12.47
N ARG A 147 -40.33 -2.81 -13.76
CA ARG A 147 -39.06 -2.25 -14.25
C ARG A 147 -38.69 -0.89 -13.61
N ASP A 148 -39.70 -0.07 -13.33
CA ASP A 148 -39.59 1.30 -12.78
C ASP A 148 -39.26 1.37 -11.28
N ARG A 149 -39.47 0.29 -10.53
CA ARG A 149 -39.13 0.19 -9.09
C ARG A 149 -37.90 -0.65 -8.81
N ASN A 150 -37.23 -1.17 -9.85
CA ASN A 150 -35.98 -1.90 -9.70
C ASN A 150 -34.82 -0.92 -9.47
N PRO A 151 -34.20 -0.88 -8.28
CA PRO A 151 -33.11 0.04 -8.00
C PRO A 151 -31.91 -0.20 -8.92
N LEU A 152 -31.73 -1.37 -9.53
CA LEU A 152 -30.67 -1.59 -10.52
C LEU A 152 -30.91 -0.79 -11.81
N LEU A 153 -32.18 -0.69 -12.23
CA LEU A 153 -32.60 -0.04 -13.47
C LEU A 153 -32.89 1.46 -13.29
N TYR A 154 -33.03 1.93 -12.04
CA TYR A 154 -33.35 3.33 -11.77
C TYR A 154 -32.22 4.28 -12.25
N PRO A 155 -32.53 5.43 -12.88
CA PRO A 155 -31.52 6.40 -13.34
C PRO A 155 -30.62 6.96 -12.23
N TYR A 156 -29.43 7.42 -12.59
CA TYR A 156 -28.52 8.09 -11.66
C TYR A 156 -29.00 9.52 -11.33
N GLY A 157 -28.68 10.00 -10.14
CA GLY A 157 -29.23 11.26 -9.59
C GLY A 157 -28.49 12.54 -9.95
N SER A 158 -27.64 12.52 -10.98
CA SER A 158 -26.81 13.66 -11.36
C SER A 158 -26.45 13.60 -12.85
N ASP A 159 -26.23 14.74 -13.47
CA ASP A 159 -25.74 14.83 -14.87
C ASP A 159 -24.36 14.19 -15.06
N LYS A 160 -23.56 14.16 -13.99
CA LYS A 160 -22.30 13.42 -13.98
C LYS A 160 -22.60 11.92 -14.02
N ARG A 161 -22.11 11.21 -15.04
CA ARG A 161 -22.16 9.74 -15.07
C ARG A 161 -21.09 9.12 -14.18
N PRO A 162 -21.39 8.02 -13.46
CA PRO A 162 -20.38 7.27 -12.74
C PRO A 162 -19.32 6.70 -13.69
N ARG A 163 -18.08 6.58 -13.22
CA ARG A 163 -17.04 5.81 -13.92
C ARG A 163 -17.39 4.33 -13.90
N TYR A 164 -16.82 3.53 -14.80
CA TYR A 164 -17.17 2.11 -14.94
C TYR A 164 -17.11 1.35 -13.60
N PHE A 165 -16.01 1.50 -12.84
CA PHE A 165 -15.83 0.84 -11.54
C PHE A 165 -16.80 1.35 -10.47
N GLN A 166 -17.29 2.60 -10.60
CA GLN A 166 -18.34 3.13 -9.74
C GLN A 166 -19.70 2.51 -10.11
N GLU A 167 -20.01 2.35 -11.40
CA GLU A 167 -21.21 1.61 -11.84
C GLU A 167 -21.20 0.17 -11.29
N VAL A 168 -20.06 -0.51 -11.37
CA VAL A 168 -19.88 -1.86 -10.82
C VAL A 168 -20.11 -1.85 -9.30
N ALA A 169 -19.45 -0.95 -8.56
CA ALA A 169 -19.60 -0.84 -7.11
C ALA A 169 -21.07 -0.60 -6.69
N ILE A 170 -21.75 0.34 -7.35
CA ILE A 170 -23.16 0.67 -7.08
C ILE A 170 -24.04 -0.56 -7.34
N ARG A 171 -23.84 -1.25 -8.47
CA ARG A 171 -24.59 -2.45 -8.83
C ARG A 171 -24.36 -3.58 -7.83
N GLU A 172 -23.12 -3.82 -7.42
CA GLU A 172 -22.77 -4.88 -6.47
C GLU A 172 -23.35 -4.63 -5.07
N VAL A 173 -23.40 -3.38 -4.61
CA VAL A 173 -24.10 -3.02 -3.37
C VAL A 173 -25.60 -3.25 -3.49
N ILE A 174 -26.24 -2.72 -4.55
CA ILE A 174 -27.69 -2.86 -4.73
C ILE A 174 -28.09 -4.33 -4.86
N LYS A 175 -27.32 -5.17 -5.57
CA LYS A 175 -27.54 -6.62 -5.63
C LYS A 175 -27.59 -7.23 -4.22
N ARG A 176 -26.62 -6.92 -3.35
CA ARG A 176 -26.55 -7.48 -1.99
C ARG A 176 -27.70 -7.02 -1.12
N VAL A 177 -28.04 -5.73 -1.21
CA VAL A 177 -29.23 -5.15 -0.56
C VAL A 177 -30.49 -5.90 -1.00
N MET A 178 -30.65 -6.15 -2.30
CA MET A 178 -31.77 -6.94 -2.83
C MET A 178 -31.72 -8.41 -2.40
N LEU A 179 -30.54 -9.01 -2.18
CA LEU A 179 -30.41 -10.36 -1.58
C LEU A 179 -30.77 -10.39 -0.09
N GLY A 180 -31.15 -9.26 0.50
CA GLY A 180 -31.46 -9.16 1.93
C GLY A 180 -30.23 -9.03 2.82
N ARG A 181 -29.04 -8.86 2.24
CA ARG A 181 -27.80 -8.65 3.01
C ARG A 181 -27.82 -7.29 3.70
N ARG A 182 -27.45 -7.28 4.97
CA ARG A 182 -27.42 -6.10 5.84
C ARG A 182 -26.01 -5.67 6.21
N ARG A 183 -24.99 -6.46 5.91
CA ARG A 183 -23.58 -6.10 6.15
C ARG A 183 -22.84 -6.13 4.82
N ILE A 184 -22.39 -4.96 4.37
CA ILE A 184 -21.81 -4.77 3.03
C ILE A 184 -20.56 -3.90 3.15
N LEU A 185 -19.46 -4.32 2.52
CA LEU A 185 -18.20 -3.57 2.47
C LEU A 185 -17.86 -3.13 1.05
N LEU A 186 -17.42 -1.88 0.88
CA LEU A 186 -16.72 -1.40 -0.31
C LEU A 186 -15.28 -1.03 0.04
N THR A 187 -14.32 -1.55 -0.72
CA THR A 187 -12.90 -1.21 -0.57
C THR A 187 -12.43 -0.48 -1.81
N MET A 188 -12.33 0.85 -1.75
CA MET A 188 -12.01 1.70 -2.91
C MET A 188 -10.96 2.74 -2.54
N ALA A 189 -9.85 2.79 -3.28
CA ALA A 189 -8.74 3.70 -3.00
C ALA A 189 -9.16 5.17 -2.87
N THR A 190 -8.40 5.95 -2.11
CA THR A 190 -8.64 7.39 -1.94
C THR A 190 -8.64 8.10 -3.31
N GLY A 191 -9.55 9.05 -3.50
CA GLY A 191 -9.69 9.79 -4.77
C GLY A 191 -10.58 9.12 -5.82
N THR A 192 -11.13 7.94 -5.54
CA THR A 192 -11.99 7.18 -6.49
C THR A 192 -13.48 7.51 -6.40
N GLY A 193 -13.87 8.41 -5.48
CA GLY A 193 -15.25 8.93 -5.37
C GLY A 193 -16.20 8.08 -4.51
N LYS A 194 -15.74 7.53 -3.38
CA LYS A 194 -16.55 6.75 -2.43
C LYS A 194 -17.87 7.44 -2.04
N THR A 195 -17.81 8.71 -1.64
CA THR A 195 -18.98 9.51 -1.26
C THR A 195 -19.99 9.65 -2.41
N TYR A 196 -19.51 9.73 -3.64
CA TYR A 196 -20.37 9.79 -4.83
C TYR A 196 -21.04 8.42 -5.12
N VAL A 197 -20.33 7.31 -4.91
CA VAL A 197 -20.92 5.96 -4.96
C VAL A 197 -22.01 5.81 -3.91
N ALA A 198 -21.76 6.23 -2.66
CA ALA A 198 -22.75 6.22 -1.58
C ALA A 198 -23.99 7.04 -1.95
N PHE A 199 -23.81 8.25 -2.47
CA PHE A 199 -24.90 9.09 -2.98
C PHE A 199 -25.75 8.35 -4.02
N GLN A 200 -25.13 7.73 -5.03
CA GLN A 200 -25.87 7.04 -6.09
C GLN A 200 -26.59 5.78 -5.58
N VAL A 201 -26.01 5.04 -4.63
CA VAL A 201 -26.69 3.91 -3.97
C VAL A 201 -27.95 4.41 -3.25
N VAL A 202 -27.82 5.45 -2.42
CA VAL A 202 -28.95 6.03 -1.68
C VAL A 202 -30.01 6.58 -2.64
N TRP A 203 -29.59 7.28 -3.69
CA TRP A 203 -30.47 7.80 -4.72
C TRP A 203 -31.32 6.70 -5.36
N LYS A 204 -30.67 5.65 -5.86
CA LYS A 204 -31.36 4.56 -6.54
C LYS A 204 -32.27 3.78 -5.60
N LEU A 205 -31.87 3.58 -4.33
CA LEU A 205 -32.69 2.87 -3.33
C LEU A 205 -33.90 3.68 -2.83
N LEU A 206 -33.75 4.99 -2.66
CA LEU A 206 -34.85 5.86 -2.22
C LEU A 206 -35.82 6.18 -3.35
N LYS A 207 -35.31 6.60 -4.52
CA LYS A 207 -36.14 7.07 -5.63
C LYS A 207 -36.88 5.94 -6.36
N SER A 208 -36.35 4.71 -6.34
CA SER A 208 -37.10 3.53 -6.76
C SER A 208 -38.20 3.10 -5.77
N GLY A 209 -38.22 3.68 -4.56
CA GLY A 209 -39.12 3.29 -3.47
C GLY A 209 -38.70 2.00 -2.77
N TRP A 210 -37.55 1.41 -3.10
CA TRP A 210 -37.14 0.11 -2.56
C TRP A 210 -36.99 0.12 -1.03
N LEU A 211 -36.32 1.13 -0.46
CA LEU A 211 -36.19 1.24 1.00
C LEU A 211 -37.55 1.51 1.67
N LYS A 212 -38.41 2.34 1.05
CA LYS A 212 -39.73 2.67 1.59
C LYS A 212 -40.62 1.43 1.74
N ASN A 213 -40.53 0.47 0.81
CA ASN A 213 -41.35 -0.75 0.89
C ASN A 213 -41.03 -1.63 2.11
N ARG A 214 -39.86 -1.47 2.74
CA ARG A 214 -39.54 -2.19 3.98
C ARG A 214 -40.35 -1.67 5.17
N HIS A 215 -40.76 -0.40 5.13
CA HIS A 215 -41.59 0.25 6.15
C HIS A 215 -42.65 1.14 5.47
N PRO A 216 -43.76 0.59 4.97
CA PRO A 216 -44.76 1.34 4.20
C PRO A 216 -45.35 2.55 4.94
N ASP A 217 -45.38 2.47 6.27
CA ASP A 217 -46.03 3.44 7.16
C ASP A 217 -45.15 4.66 7.51
N ARG A 218 -43.86 4.67 7.12
CA ARG A 218 -42.95 5.80 7.39
C ARG A 218 -42.00 6.08 6.21
N PRO A 219 -41.42 7.29 6.10
CA PRO A 219 -40.37 7.54 5.12
C PRO A 219 -39.14 6.67 5.42
N ALA A 220 -38.38 6.38 4.35
CA ALA A 220 -37.10 5.72 4.45
C ALA A 220 -36.05 6.69 4.98
N ARG A 221 -35.27 6.26 5.98
CA ARG A 221 -34.30 7.08 6.70
C ARG A 221 -32.90 6.54 6.56
N VAL A 222 -31.96 7.42 6.24
CA VAL A 222 -30.56 7.09 6.00
C VAL A 222 -29.66 7.90 6.92
N LEU A 223 -28.68 7.23 7.54
CA LEU A 223 -27.62 7.86 8.32
C LEU A 223 -26.29 7.73 7.59
N PHE A 224 -25.60 8.84 7.34
CA PHE A 224 -24.22 8.88 6.87
C PHE A 224 -23.30 9.28 8.03
N LEU A 225 -22.39 8.38 8.41
CA LEU A 225 -21.40 8.58 9.44
C LEU A 225 -20.03 8.82 8.83
N ALA A 226 -19.40 9.90 9.28
CA ALA A 226 -18.02 10.23 8.94
C ALA A 226 -17.15 10.33 10.19
N ASP A 227 -15.84 10.23 10.00
CA ASP A 227 -14.85 10.38 11.07
C ASP A 227 -14.67 11.84 11.51
N ARG A 228 -14.87 12.81 10.59
CA ARG A 228 -14.59 14.23 10.82
C ARG A 228 -15.68 15.14 10.26
N VAL A 229 -15.85 16.31 10.86
CA VAL A 229 -16.83 17.35 10.45
C VAL A 229 -16.68 17.70 8.97
N VAL A 230 -15.44 17.91 8.49
CA VAL A 230 -15.17 18.24 7.08
C VAL A 230 -15.66 17.16 6.12
N LEU A 231 -15.48 15.88 6.48
CA LEU A 231 -15.95 14.75 5.66
C LEU A 231 -17.48 14.61 5.70
N ARG A 232 -18.09 14.84 6.87
CA ARG A 232 -19.56 14.92 7.02
C ARG A 232 -20.14 16.02 6.13
N ASP A 233 -19.55 17.20 6.14
CA ASP A 233 -20.04 18.34 5.38
C ASP A 233 -19.85 18.15 3.87
N GLN A 234 -18.74 17.53 3.45
CA GLN A 234 -18.54 17.10 2.07
C GLN A 234 -19.62 16.11 1.61
N ALA A 235 -19.97 15.14 2.45
CA ALA A 235 -21.06 14.21 2.17
C ALA A 235 -22.42 14.93 2.10
N TYR A 236 -22.74 15.79 3.07
CA TYR A 236 -23.97 16.60 3.08
C TYR A 236 -24.14 17.39 1.78
N ASN A 237 -23.05 18.01 1.29
CA ASN A 237 -23.05 18.78 0.05
C ASN A 237 -23.19 17.88 -1.19
N THR A 238 -22.55 16.71 -1.22
CA THR A 238 -22.68 15.74 -2.32
C THR A 238 -24.13 15.28 -2.51
N PHE A 239 -24.91 15.25 -1.43
CA PHE A 239 -26.32 14.84 -1.43
C PHE A 239 -27.28 16.00 -1.73
N SER A 240 -26.81 17.19 -2.11
CA SER A 240 -27.66 18.32 -2.49
C SER A 240 -28.73 18.04 -3.55
N PRO A 241 -28.56 17.11 -4.51
CA PRO A 241 -29.62 16.78 -5.46
C PRO A 241 -30.90 16.20 -4.83
N PHE A 242 -30.89 15.82 -3.55
CA PHE A 242 -32.10 15.43 -2.83
C PHE A 242 -32.98 16.61 -2.39
N ALA A 243 -32.41 17.81 -2.30
CA ALA A 243 -33.18 19.02 -2.02
C ALA A 243 -33.71 19.60 -3.33
N ASP A 244 -35.00 19.90 -3.38
CA ASP A 244 -35.70 20.44 -4.56
C ASP A 244 -36.16 21.90 -4.38
N GLY A 245 -35.60 22.58 -3.37
CA GLY A 245 -35.89 23.98 -3.03
C GLY A 245 -37.17 24.19 -2.20
N VAL A 246 -38.07 23.20 -2.15
CA VAL A 246 -39.30 23.21 -1.33
C VAL A 246 -39.15 22.30 -0.12
N ASN A 247 -38.52 21.14 -0.30
CA ASN A 247 -38.22 20.21 0.77
C ASN A 247 -36.71 20.11 1.01
N GLU A 248 -36.29 20.14 2.27
CA GLU A 248 -34.91 19.88 2.68
C GLU A 248 -34.88 18.57 3.49
N PRO A 249 -34.74 17.40 2.83
CA PRO A 249 -34.74 16.12 3.53
C PRO A 249 -33.45 15.89 4.34
N ARG A 250 -32.40 16.69 4.10
CA ARG A 250 -31.08 16.52 4.73
C ARG A 250 -30.99 17.23 6.07
N PHE A 251 -30.22 16.63 6.98
CA PHE A 251 -30.00 17.16 8.31
C PHE A 251 -28.59 16.83 8.80
N LYS A 252 -27.88 17.85 9.28
CA LYS A 252 -26.61 17.68 9.97
C LYS A 252 -26.87 17.50 11.46
N ILE A 253 -26.39 16.39 12.02
CA ILE A 253 -26.42 16.13 13.45
C ILE A 253 -25.27 16.93 14.07
N GLU A 254 -25.61 17.92 14.89
CA GLU A 254 -24.65 18.85 15.51
C GLU A 254 -24.62 18.75 17.05
N GLY A 255 -25.61 18.10 17.65
CA GLY A 255 -25.68 17.90 19.10
C GLY A 255 -27.09 17.52 19.56
N HIS A 256 -27.34 17.67 20.87
CA HIS A 256 -28.64 17.41 21.48
C HIS A 256 -29.57 18.63 21.39
N PRO A 257 -30.90 18.42 21.38
CA PRO A 257 -31.60 17.17 21.09
C PRO A 257 -31.58 16.82 19.59
N PRO A 258 -31.73 15.55 19.21
CA PRO A 258 -31.76 15.19 17.80
C PRO A 258 -33.09 15.61 17.13
N ASN A 259 -33.03 15.92 15.84
CA ASN A 259 -34.22 16.12 15.03
C ASN A 259 -34.70 14.78 14.44
N LEU A 260 -35.94 14.37 14.66
CA LEU A 260 -36.48 13.08 14.19
C LEU A 260 -37.39 13.19 12.94
N THR A 261 -37.53 14.39 12.36
CA THR A 261 -38.49 14.68 11.27
C THR A 261 -37.89 14.66 9.87
N ARG A 262 -36.59 14.36 9.75
CA ARG A 262 -35.84 14.40 8.50
C ARG A 262 -35.64 12.98 7.95
N ASP A 263 -35.12 12.88 6.73
CA ASP A 263 -34.96 11.60 6.03
C ASP A 263 -33.48 11.22 5.84
N LEU A 264 -32.61 12.22 5.65
CA LEU A 264 -31.19 12.02 5.38
C LEU A 264 -30.36 12.68 6.48
N TYR A 265 -29.65 11.88 7.24
CA TYR A 265 -28.89 12.31 8.42
C TYR A 265 -27.40 12.24 8.16
N PHE A 266 -26.67 13.27 8.56
CA PHE A 266 -25.22 13.34 8.42
C PHE A 266 -24.62 13.62 9.79
N GLY A 267 -23.82 12.70 10.31
CA GLY A 267 -23.24 12.81 11.65
C GLY A 267 -21.77 12.42 11.66
N ILE A 268 -21.11 12.76 12.76
CA ILE A 268 -19.81 12.18 13.09
C ILE A 268 -19.94 11.34 14.36
N TYR A 269 -19.08 10.33 14.47
CA TYR A 269 -19.06 9.40 15.60
C TYR A 269 -19.05 10.10 16.96
N GLN A 270 -18.17 11.09 17.12
CA GLN A 270 -18.01 11.84 18.36
C GLN A 270 -19.30 12.54 18.79
N THR A 271 -20.04 13.14 17.86
CA THR A 271 -21.31 13.81 18.13
C THR A 271 -22.41 12.81 18.47
N LEU A 272 -22.45 11.64 17.83
CA LEU A 272 -23.45 10.62 18.18
C LEU A 272 -23.20 10.02 19.57
N TRP A 273 -21.94 10.00 20.02
CA TRP A 273 -21.54 9.42 21.30
C TRP A 273 -21.49 10.40 22.45
N SER A 274 -21.64 11.71 22.19
CA SER A 274 -21.68 12.70 23.25
C SER A 274 -22.87 12.40 24.16
N PRO A 275 -22.69 12.34 25.48
CA PRO A 275 -23.79 12.27 26.43
C PRO A 275 -24.44 13.65 26.60
N ASP A 276 -25.72 13.66 26.95
CA ASP A 276 -26.40 14.84 27.48
C ASP A 276 -26.15 15.02 28.99
N GLU A 277 -26.84 16.00 29.60
CA GLU A 277 -26.79 16.27 31.04
C GLU A 277 -27.24 15.08 31.91
N GLU A 278 -28.00 14.14 31.34
CA GLU A 278 -28.52 12.94 32.01
C GLU A 278 -27.63 11.72 31.75
N GLY A 279 -26.51 11.89 31.04
CA GLY A 279 -25.58 10.82 30.68
C GLY A 279 -25.99 9.98 29.48
N ARG A 280 -27.13 10.28 28.82
CA ARG A 280 -27.64 9.54 27.65
C ARG A 280 -26.94 10.02 26.39
N ARG A 281 -26.39 9.08 25.62
CA ARG A 281 -25.69 9.39 24.37
C ARG A 281 -26.68 9.77 23.28
N LEU A 282 -26.25 10.64 22.36
CA LEU A 282 -27.14 11.18 21.32
C LEU A 282 -27.77 10.09 20.45
N PHE A 283 -27.03 9.02 20.11
CA PHE A 283 -27.56 7.92 19.31
C PHE A 283 -28.70 7.16 20.00
N GLU A 284 -28.68 7.05 21.34
CA GLU A 284 -29.69 6.34 22.14
C GLU A 284 -31.05 7.06 22.11
N LYS A 285 -31.05 8.35 21.75
CA LYS A 285 -32.27 9.15 21.57
C LYS A 285 -32.97 8.89 20.24
N PHE A 286 -32.30 8.23 19.29
CA PHE A 286 -32.95 7.67 18.11
C PHE A 286 -33.43 6.25 18.44
N PRO A 287 -34.65 5.85 18.05
CA PRO A 287 -35.06 4.45 18.11
C PRO A 287 -34.06 3.53 17.37
N SER A 288 -33.85 2.31 17.87
CA SER A 288 -32.91 1.35 17.28
C SER A 288 -33.27 0.95 15.84
N ASP A 289 -34.56 1.01 15.49
CA ASP A 289 -35.11 0.72 14.16
C ASP A 289 -35.40 2.00 13.33
N PHE A 290 -34.87 3.14 13.77
CA PHE A 290 -35.14 4.44 13.14
C PHE A 290 -34.58 4.55 11.73
N PHE A 291 -33.37 4.01 11.50
CA PHE A 291 -32.69 4.05 10.21
C PHE A 291 -32.87 2.76 9.43
N ASP A 292 -33.04 2.87 8.12
CA ASP A 292 -33.12 1.73 7.19
C ASP A 292 -31.75 1.41 6.57
N LEU A 293 -30.89 2.42 6.48
CA LEU A 293 -29.53 2.33 5.94
C LEU A 293 -28.58 3.23 6.74
N VAL A 294 -27.47 2.66 7.20
CA VAL A 294 -26.36 3.37 7.83
C VAL A 294 -25.13 3.21 6.93
N ILE A 295 -24.58 4.33 6.47
CA ILE A 295 -23.38 4.39 5.64
C ILE A 295 -22.24 4.87 6.50
N ILE A 296 -21.11 4.19 6.40
CA ILE A 296 -19.95 4.43 7.23
C ILE A 296 -18.73 4.70 6.35
N ASP A 297 -18.27 5.95 6.32
CA ASP A 297 -17.02 6.28 5.65
C ASP A 297 -15.81 6.02 6.56
N GLU A 298 -14.72 5.54 5.97
CA GLU A 298 -13.48 5.15 6.67
C GLU A 298 -13.73 4.16 7.85
N CYS A 299 -14.56 3.13 7.61
CA CYS A 299 -15.01 2.13 8.59
C CYS A 299 -13.90 1.30 9.29
N HIS A 300 -12.64 1.46 8.91
CA HIS A 300 -11.48 0.87 9.59
C HIS A 300 -10.97 1.74 10.75
N ARG A 301 -11.21 3.06 10.75
CA ARG A 301 -10.81 3.96 11.84
C ARG A 301 -11.75 3.89 13.03
N SER A 302 -13.00 3.52 12.76
CA SER A 302 -14.00 3.21 13.75
C SER A 302 -13.75 1.85 14.40
N GLY A 303 -12.51 1.59 14.83
CA GLY A 303 -12.07 0.34 15.43
C GLY A 303 -13.17 -0.24 16.31
N PHE A 304 -13.39 -1.54 16.16
CA PHE A 304 -14.49 -2.35 16.70
C PHE A 304 -14.72 -2.29 18.24
N GLY A 305 -14.15 -1.30 18.93
CA GLY A 305 -14.40 -0.86 20.30
C GLY A 305 -15.58 0.11 20.40
N THR A 306 -15.34 1.36 20.84
CA THR A 306 -16.39 2.29 21.28
C THR A 306 -17.53 2.47 20.28
N TRP A 307 -17.25 2.74 19.00
CA TRP A 307 -18.30 3.05 18.03
C TRP A 307 -19.19 1.87 17.63
N ARG A 308 -18.80 0.65 18.03
CA ARG A 308 -19.60 -0.56 17.80
C ARG A 308 -20.98 -0.43 18.44
N GLU A 309 -21.12 0.23 19.58
CA GLU A 309 -22.44 0.37 20.22
C GLU A 309 -23.42 1.19 19.36
N ILE A 310 -22.94 2.15 18.55
CA ILE A 310 -23.79 2.87 17.58
C ILE A 310 -24.29 1.90 16.50
N LEU A 311 -23.39 1.04 16.00
CA LEU A 311 -23.74 0.05 14.97
C LEU A 311 -24.67 -1.02 15.54
N ASP A 312 -24.41 -1.50 16.75
CA ASP A 312 -25.24 -2.51 17.40
C ASP A 312 -26.63 -1.94 17.72
N HIS A 313 -26.71 -0.68 18.15
CA HIS A 313 -27.99 0.03 18.35
C HIS A 313 -28.81 0.13 17.08
N PHE A 314 -28.19 0.45 15.93
CA PHE A 314 -28.87 0.47 14.63
C PHE A 314 -28.81 -0.88 13.89
N GLY A 315 -28.62 -1.98 14.60
CA GLY A 315 -28.31 -3.29 14.03
C GLY A 315 -29.36 -3.85 13.06
N SER A 316 -30.62 -3.40 13.11
CA SER A 316 -31.66 -3.80 12.16
C SER A 316 -31.47 -3.19 10.77
N ALA A 317 -30.78 -2.05 10.67
CA ALA A 317 -30.51 -1.35 9.43
C ALA A 317 -29.52 -2.12 8.54
N ILE A 318 -29.53 -1.78 7.25
CA ILE A 318 -28.44 -2.15 6.34
C ILE A 318 -27.24 -1.29 6.67
N HIS A 319 -26.07 -1.89 6.85
CA HIS A 319 -24.80 -1.19 7.07
C HIS A 319 -23.92 -1.31 5.83
N LEU A 320 -23.61 -0.16 5.22
CA LEU A 320 -22.67 -0.03 4.13
C LEU A 320 -21.38 0.59 4.65
N GLY A 321 -20.37 -0.24 4.88
CA GLY A 321 -19.02 0.20 5.20
C GLY A 321 -18.24 0.56 3.94
N MET A 322 -17.47 1.65 4.01
CA MET A 322 -16.56 2.07 2.95
C MET A 322 -15.17 2.30 3.53
N THR A 323 -14.14 1.81 2.85
CA THR A 323 -12.74 2.01 3.26
C THR A 323 -11.83 2.20 2.05
N ALA A 324 -10.75 2.96 2.23
CA ALA A 324 -9.68 3.11 1.24
C ALA A 324 -8.61 2.01 1.33
N THR A 325 -8.62 1.21 2.39
CA THR A 325 -7.54 0.29 2.72
C THR A 325 -7.99 -1.16 2.63
N PRO A 326 -7.22 -2.05 1.98
CA PRO A 326 -7.53 -3.47 1.91
C PRO A 326 -7.46 -4.12 3.30
N LYS A 327 -7.84 -5.40 3.39
CA LYS A 327 -7.72 -6.17 4.62
C LYS A 327 -6.25 -6.23 5.04
N GLN A 328 -5.98 -5.85 6.28
CA GLN A 328 -4.69 -5.79 6.97
C GLN A 328 -4.90 -6.30 8.40
N ASP A 329 -3.84 -6.68 9.09
CA ASP A 329 -3.90 -7.14 10.49
C ASP A 329 -4.64 -6.13 11.40
N GLU A 330 -4.48 -4.83 11.11
CA GLU A 330 -5.09 -3.72 11.88
C GLU A 330 -6.60 -3.52 11.63
N ASN A 331 -7.18 -4.11 10.58
CA ASN A 331 -8.60 -3.91 10.22
C ASN A 331 -9.36 -5.22 9.95
N VAL A 332 -8.86 -6.34 10.48
CA VAL A 332 -9.48 -7.67 10.34
C VAL A 332 -10.93 -7.65 10.80
N ASP A 333 -11.23 -7.00 11.93
CA ASP A 333 -12.57 -6.93 12.51
C ASP A 333 -13.56 -6.21 11.58
N THR A 334 -13.11 -5.18 10.85
CA THR A 334 -13.93 -4.49 9.85
C THR A 334 -14.39 -5.46 8.76
N TYR A 335 -13.48 -6.27 8.21
CA TYR A 335 -13.83 -7.27 7.21
C TYR A 335 -14.68 -8.39 7.82
N ALA A 336 -14.38 -8.81 9.05
CA ALA A 336 -15.17 -9.83 9.74
C ALA A 336 -16.64 -9.41 9.90
N TYR A 337 -16.91 -8.14 10.20
CA TYR A 337 -18.27 -7.63 10.35
C TYR A 337 -18.97 -7.35 9.02
N PHE A 338 -18.36 -6.55 8.14
CA PHE A 338 -19.03 -6.10 6.92
C PHE A 338 -19.05 -7.16 5.82
N CYS A 339 -18.18 -8.16 5.88
CA CYS A 339 -18.20 -9.31 4.97
C CYS A 339 -18.79 -10.56 5.64
N ALA A 340 -19.41 -10.45 6.82
CA ALA A 340 -19.97 -11.58 7.55
C ALA A 340 -20.98 -12.40 6.72
N GLU A 341 -21.71 -11.74 5.82
CA GLU A 341 -22.77 -12.32 5.00
C GLU A 341 -22.30 -12.67 3.57
N GLU A 342 -21.03 -12.48 3.26
CA GLU A 342 -20.43 -12.84 1.97
C GLU A 342 -20.03 -14.33 1.95
N PRO A 343 -20.09 -14.99 0.79
CA PRO A 343 -19.62 -16.37 0.67
C PRO A 343 -18.11 -16.44 0.86
N ASP A 344 -17.65 -17.56 1.42
CA ASP A 344 -16.22 -17.88 1.47
C ASP A 344 -15.73 -18.24 0.07
N VAL A 345 -14.68 -17.55 -0.38
CA VAL A 345 -14.02 -17.82 -1.66
C VAL A 345 -12.57 -18.24 -1.41
N PRO A 346 -11.98 -19.10 -2.25
CA PRO A 346 -10.56 -19.39 -2.19
C PRO A 346 -9.72 -18.10 -2.18
N LEU A 347 -8.71 -18.03 -1.31
CA LEU A 347 -7.70 -16.97 -1.34
C LEU A 347 -6.97 -16.93 -2.67
N ASP A 348 -6.74 -18.12 -3.22
CA ASP A 348 -6.15 -18.36 -4.52
C ASP A 348 -7.03 -19.39 -5.27
N PRO A 349 -7.70 -19.01 -6.37
CA PRO A 349 -8.53 -19.93 -7.13
C PRO A 349 -7.76 -21.14 -7.68
N ASP A 350 -6.46 -20.95 -7.96
CA ASP A 350 -5.58 -21.99 -8.49
C ASP A 350 -5.01 -22.89 -7.38
N HIS A 351 -5.02 -22.40 -6.13
CA HIS A 351 -4.46 -23.04 -4.93
C HIS A 351 -5.44 -22.95 -3.74
N PRO A 352 -6.63 -23.59 -3.80
CA PRO A 352 -7.71 -23.42 -2.82
C PRO A 352 -7.35 -23.92 -1.41
N GLU A 353 -6.35 -24.78 -1.28
CA GLU A 353 -5.81 -25.25 -0.01
C GLU A 353 -5.11 -24.15 0.81
N ARG A 354 -4.76 -23.02 0.18
CA ARG A 354 -4.21 -21.83 0.87
C ARG A 354 -5.23 -21.12 1.77
N GLY A 355 -6.47 -21.60 1.80
CA GLY A 355 -7.54 -21.14 2.66
C GLY A 355 -8.56 -20.29 1.91
N THR A 356 -9.57 -19.83 2.65
CA THR A 356 -10.66 -19.01 2.11
C THR A 356 -10.72 -17.66 2.78
N TRP A 357 -11.41 -16.72 2.15
CA TRP A 357 -11.74 -15.44 2.74
C TRP A 357 -13.08 -14.93 2.20
N ARG A 358 -13.66 -13.96 2.90
CA ARG A 358 -14.90 -13.28 2.50
C ARG A 358 -14.57 -11.93 1.86
N PRO A 359 -14.68 -11.79 0.53
CA PRO A 359 -14.30 -10.57 -0.15
C PRO A 359 -15.34 -9.47 0.12
N PRO A 360 -14.93 -8.18 0.10
CA PRO A 360 -15.90 -7.09 0.10
C PRO A 360 -16.74 -7.12 -1.18
N ALA A 361 -17.86 -6.41 -1.19
CA ALA A 361 -18.78 -6.37 -2.31
C ALA A 361 -18.13 -5.96 -3.63
N TYR A 362 -17.16 -5.04 -3.54
CA TYR A 362 -16.32 -4.64 -4.65
C TYR A 362 -14.98 -4.08 -4.16
N ARG A 363 -13.94 -4.22 -4.99
CA ARG A 363 -12.58 -3.71 -4.73
C ARG A 363 -12.09 -2.88 -5.91
N TYR A 364 -11.54 -1.71 -5.61
CA TYR A 364 -10.84 -0.88 -6.60
C TYR A 364 -9.58 -0.28 -5.98
N SER A 365 -8.42 -0.81 -6.37
CA SER A 365 -7.13 -0.51 -5.75
C SER A 365 -6.50 0.79 -6.25
N LEU A 366 -5.47 1.26 -5.54
CA LEU A 366 -4.67 2.39 -6.00
C LEU A 366 -3.95 2.02 -7.29
N GLY A 367 -3.37 0.81 -7.35
CA GLY A 367 -2.73 0.25 -8.54
C GLY A 367 -3.64 0.23 -9.77
N GLN A 368 -4.88 -0.26 -9.62
CA GLN A 368 -5.87 -0.26 -10.70
C GLN A 368 -6.25 1.18 -11.10
N GLY A 369 -6.42 2.07 -10.14
CA GLY A 369 -6.68 3.49 -10.42
C GLY A 369 -5.59 4.18 -11.23
N ILE A 370 -4.32 3.84 -10.98
CA ILE A 370 -3.16 4.33 -11.74
C ILE A 370 -3.15 3.72 -13.15
N GLU A 371 -3.36 2.40 -13.25
CA GLU A 371 -3.38 1.67 -14.52
C GLU A 371 -4.49 2.19 -15.46
N ASP A 372 -5.67 2.47 -14.91
CA ASP A 372 -6.79 3.01 -15.68
C ASP A 372 -6.62 4.51 -16.03
N GLY A 373 -5.62 5.18 -15.44
CA GLY A 373 -5.33 6.60 -15.65
C GLY A 373 -6.27 7.55 -14.92
N PHE A 374 -7.00 7.06 -13.92
CA PHE A 374 -7.91 7.84 -13.08
C PHE A 374 -7.25 8.41 -11.82
N LEU A 375 -6.14 7.81 -11.39
CA LEU A 375 -5.29 8.28 -10.31
C LEU A 375 -3.89 8.62 -10.85
N ALA A 376 -3.25 9.56 -10.18
CA ALA A 376 -1.90 10.01 -10.48
C ALA A 376 -0.88 8.93 -10.16
N THR A 377 0.08 8.72 -11.07
CA THR A 377 1.24 7.86 -10.81
C THR A 377 2.23 8.54 -9.85
N TYR A 378 3.23 7.81 -9.34
CA TYR A 378 4.18 8.35 -8.38
C TYR A 378 5.64 7.93 -8.60
N LYS A 379 6.54 8.78 -8.11
CA LYS A 379 8.00 8.55 -8.04
C LYS A 379 8.46 8.56 -6.59
N VAL A 380 9.30 7.61 -6.19
CA VAL A 380 9.80 7.52 -4.82
C VAL A 380 11.27 7.95 -4.77
N HIS A 381 11.59 8.89 -3.89
CA HIS A 381 12.94 9.30 -3.52
C HIS A 381 13.22 8.78 -2.10
N ARG A 382 13.97 7.69 -1.97
CA ARG A 382 14.42 7.22 -0.65
C ARG A 382 15.74 7.89 -0.32
N VAL A 383 15.79 8.51 0.86
CA VAL A 383 16.95 9.25 1.34
C VAL A 383 17.31 8.74 2.73
N ARG A 384 18.59 8.51 2.99
CA ARG A 384 19.08 8.17 4.35
C ARG A 384 20.15 9.15 4.77
N THR A 385 20.07 9.62 6.02
CA THR A 385 21.17 10.41 6.61
C THR A 385 22.27 9.49 7.12
N THR A 386 23.47 10.02 7.33
CA THR A 386 24.59 9.29 7.96
C THR A 386 24.21 8.71 9.32
N VAL A 387 23.48 9.48 10.12
CA VAL A 387 23.01 9.06 11.45
C VAL A 387 21.95 7.95 11.36
N ASP A 388 21.07 7.99 10.34
CA ASP A 388 20.10 6.90 10.10
C ASP A 388 20.77 5.62 9.56
N ALA A 389 21.89 5.74 8.84
CA ALA A 389 22.62 4.61 8.30
C ALA A 389 23.50 3.90 9.35
N ALA A 390 24.18 4.66 10.21
CA ALA A 390 25.11 4.15 11.21
C ALA A 390 24.47 3.87 12.58
N GLY A 391 23.35 4.53 12.89
CA GLY A 391 22.86 4.66 14.26
C GLY A 391 23.63 5.72 15.03
N LEU A 392 23.12 6.10 16.20
CA LEU A 392 23.71 7.10 17.09
C LEU A 392 24.08 6.46 18.42
N LYS A 393 25.37 6.48 18.76
CA LYS A 393 25.86 6.23 20.12
C LYS A 393 26.11 7.56 20.81
N LEU A 394 25.68 7.69 22.07
CA LEU A 394 25.85 8.94 22.81
C LEU A 394 27.32 9.24 23.11
N GLU A 395 28.13 8.20 23.36
CA GLU A 395 29.58 8.33 23.58
C GLU A 395 30.27 8.94 22.37
N ASP A 396 30.05 8.37 21.18
CA ASP A 396 30.58 8.88 19.91
C ASP A 396 30.12 10.33 19.63
N ALA A 397 28.89 10.69 20.03
CA ALA A 397 28.37 12.04 19.87
C ALA A 397 29.13 13.05 20.75
N VAL A 398 29.37 12.71 22.02
CA VAL A 398 30.16 13.55 22.94
C VAL A 398 31.60 13.69 22.46
N GLU A 399 32.21 12.61 21.94
CA GLU A 399 33.55 12.66 21.34
C GLU A 399 33.64 13.60 20.12
N GLN A 400 32.54 13.72 19.36
CA GLN A 400 32.44 14.66 18.24
C GLN A 400 32.14 16.10 18.67
N GLY A 401 32.03 16.36 19.98
CA GLY A 401 31.74 17.68 20.53
C GLY A 401 30.25 18.02 20.59
N ALA A 402 29.36 17.03 20.45
CA ALA A 402 27.92 17.23 20.58
C ALA A 402 27.52 17.40 22.05
N GLU A 403 26.62 18.34 22.31
CA GLU A 403 25.97 18.50 23.60
C GLU A 403 24.83 17.49 23.74
N VAL A 404 24.90 16.64 24.77
CA VAL A 404 23.91 15.62 25.08
C VAL A 404 23.15 16.01 26.35
N PHE A 405 21.85 16.23 26.22
CA PHE A 405 20.94 16.49 27.34
C PHE A 405 20.09 15.24 27.62
N ILE A 406 20.24 14.67 28.82
CA ILE A 406 19.49 13.50 29.30
C ILE A 406 18.58 13.96 30.44
N PRO A 407 17.25 13.81 30.35
CA PRO A 407 16.34 14.07 31.47
C PRO A 407 16.64 13.14 32.67
N GLU A 408 16.40 13.61 33.90
CA GLU A 408 16.78 12.91 35.14
C GLU A 408 16.16 11.49 35.27
N ASP A 409 15.00 11.28 34.65
CA ASP A 409 14.20 10.06 34.71
C ASP A 409 14.35 9.15 33.45
N VAL A 410 15.44 9.30 32.69
CA VAL A 410 15.68 8.53 31.46
C VAL A 410 17.01 7.79 31.50
N GLU A 411 16.96 6.46 31.40
CA GLU A 411 18.16 5.64 31.19
C GLU A 411 18.56 5.63 29.70
N PRO A 412 19.77 6.08 29.34
CA PRO A 412 20.22 6.08 27.95
C PRO A 412 20.51 4.67 27.42
N ARG A 413 20.29 4.47 26.13
CA ARG A 413 20.67 3.27 25.38
C ARG A 413 22.09 3.41 24.84
N GLU A 414 22.73 2.26 24.61
CA GLU A 414 24.02 2.21 23.91
C GLU A 414 23.92 2.72 22.47
N VAL A 415 22.88 2.32 21.72
CA VAL A 415 22.66 2.72 20.32
C VAL A 415 21.21 3.13 20.09
N TYR A 416 21.03 4.27 19.44
CA TYR A 416 19.75 4.78 18.95
C TYR A 416 19.69 4.63 17.44
N THR A 417 18.56 4.13 16.91
CA THR A 417 18.32 4.01 15.46
C THR A 417 17.08 4.81 15.06
N THR A 418 16.74 4.85 13.78
CA THR A 418 15.63 5.66 13.23
C THR A 418 14.33 5.59 14.05
N PRO A 419 13.83 4.43 14.51
CA PRO A 419 12.63 4.37 15.35
C PRO A 419 12.77 5.08 16.71
N GLN A 420 13.96 5.09 17.31
CA GLN A 420 14.20 5.77 18.57
C GLN A 420 14.35 7.29 18.40
N PHE A 421 14.82 7.78 17.25
CA PHE A 421 14.90 9.21 16.90
C PHE A 421 13.55 9.94 16.92
N GLU A 422 12.46 9.18 17.10
CA GLU A 422 11.10 9.73 17.13
C GLU A 422 10.52 9.75 18.54
N ARG A 423 10.84 8.71 19.32
CA ARG A 423 10.18 8.43 20.59
C ARG A 423 11.03 8.74 21.79
N GLU A 424 12.35 8.65 21.65
CA GLU A 424 13.28 8.60 22.77
C GLU A 424 14.35 9.68 22.68
N ILE A 425 14.77 10.08 21.48
CA ILE A 425 15.84 11.06 21.27
C ILE A 425 15.48 12.05 20.16
N THR A 426 15.76 13.33 20.38
CA THR A 426 15.62 14.41 19.42
C THR A 426 17.00 14.82 18.92
N VAL A 427 17.19 14.82 17.59
CA VAL A 427 18.45 15.17 16.94
C VAL A 427 18.22 16.34 15.97
N PRO A 428 18.28 17.61 16.42
CA PRO A 428 17.95 18.77 15.58
C PRO A 428 18.83 18.90 14.33
N ASP A 429 20.11 18.51 14.40
CA ASP A 429 21.03 18.56 13.25
C ASP A 429 20.63 17.57 12.15
N ARG A 430 20.05 16.43 12.52
CA ARG A 430 19.43 15.50 11.56
C ARG A 430 18.27 16.17 10.83
N THR A 431 17.40 16.88 11.54
CA THR A 431 16.29 17.64 10.92
C THR A 431 16.82 18.74 10.00
N ARG A 432 17.84 19.50 10.41
CA ARG A 432 18.46 20.54 9.55
C ARG A 432 19.04 19.94 8.27
N ALA A 433 19.75 18.83 8.35
CA ALA A 433 20.31 18.13 7.19
C ALA A 433 19.19 17.66 6.22
N MET A 434 18.12 17.06 6.75
CA MET A 434 16.94 16.67 5.97
C MET A 434 16.26 17.87 5.30
N VAL A 435 16.10 18.99 5.99
CA VAL A 435 15.48 20.20 5.44
C VAL A 435 16.33 20.83 4.35
N ARG A 436 17.66 20.94 4.54
CA ARG A 436 18.57 21.45 3.50
C ARG A 436 18.53 20.58 2.24
N HIS A 437 18.55 19.26 2.41
CA HIS A 437 18.41 18.33 1.30
C HIS A 437 17.05 18.48 0.60
N LEU A 438 15.96 18.55 1.38
CA LEU A 438 14.61 18.77 0.84
C LEU A 438 14.53 20.09 0.06
N ALA A 439 15.11 21.17 0.58
CA ALA A 439 15.14 22.45 -0.11
C ALA A 439 15.88 22.35 -1.46
N GLY A 440 17.01 21.63 -1.51
CA GLY A 440 17.69 21.31 -2.76
C GLY A 440 16.79 20.60 -3.78
N LEU A 441 16.08 19.55 -3.35
CA LEU A 441 15.12 18.83 -4.19
C LEU A 441 13.97 19.73 -4.67
N LEU A 442 13.38 20.52 -3.77
CA LEU A 442 12.26 21.41 -4.13
C LEU A 442 12.68 22.50 -5.12
N ARG A 443 13.90 23.05 -5.01
CA ARG A 443 14.45 23.97 -6.04
C ARG A 443 14.57 23.28 -7.40
N GLN A 444 15.00 22.01 -7.43
CA GLN A 444 15.10 21.23 -8.67
C GLN A 444 13.74 20.86 -9.26
N PHE A 445 12.76 20.52 -8.43
CA PHE A 445 11.43 20.09 -8.87
C PHE A 445 10.53 21.26 -9.25
N GLY A 446 10.75 22.41 -8.61
CA GLY A 446 9.94 23.62 -8.71
C GLY A 446 9.53 24.07 -7.31
N HIS A 447 10.12 25.17 -6.83
CA HIS A 447 9.93 25.61 -5.44
C HIS A 447 8.49 26.06 -5.12
N MET A 448 7.60 26.21 -6.11
CA MET A 448 6.18 26.54 -5.92
C MET A 448 5.27 25.30 -5.91
N GLU A 449 5.81 24.10 -6.02
CA GLU A 449 5.01 22.87 -6.02
C GLU A 449 4.51 22.52 -4.61
N LYS A 450 3.19 22.39 -4.46
CA LYS A 450 2.56 22.12 -3.15
C LYS A 450 3.09 20.82 -2.52
N THR A 451 3.55 20.94 -1.28
CA THR A 451 4.29 19.90 -0.57
C THR A 451 3.71 19.65 0.82
N MET A 452 3.42 18.40 1.16
CA MET A 452 3.03 17.98 2.51
C MET A 452 4.20 17.29 3.19
N VAL A 453 4.54 17.71 4.41
CA VAL A 453 5.61 17.10 5.22
C VAL A 453 5.03 16.48 6.49
N PHE A 454 5.23 15.18 6.66
CA PHE A 454 4.77 14.41 7.81
C PHE A 454 5.90 14.28 8.83
N CYS A 455 5.75 14.99 9.94
CA CYS A 455 6.69 15.13 11.04
C CYS A 455 6.28 14.26 12.24
N VAL A 456 7.25 13.99 13.13
CA VAL A 456 7.09 13.10 14.29
C VAL A 456 6.00 13.59 15.24
N ASP A 457 6.06 14.87 15.62
CA ASP A 457 5.15 15.54 16.54
C ASP A 457 4.99 17.01 16.14
N MET A 458 4.23 17.76 16.93
CA MET A 458 3.88 19.15 16.63
C MET A 458 5.07 20.10 16.74
N GLU A 459 5.98 19.85 17.68
CA GLU A 459 7.22 20.61 17.81
C GLU A 459 8.12 20.40 16.59
N HIS A 460 8.26 19.15 16.15
CA HIS A 460 9.01 18.84 14.94
C HIS A 460 8.37 19.48 13.69
N ALA A 461 7.05 19.49 13.57
CA ALA A 461 6.35 20.16 12.47
C ALA A 461 6.66 21.67 12.44
N ARG A 462 6.59 22.35 13.58
CA ARG A 462 6.93 23.78 13.69
C ARG A 462 8.39 24.06 13.33
N LEU A 463 9.31 23.22 13.79
CA LEU A 463 10.73 23.35 13.45
C LEU A 463 10.96 23.22 11.94
N VAL A 464 10.37 22.20 11.30
CA VAL A 464 10.51 21.97 9.85
C VAL A 464 9.87 23.11 9.06
N ALA A 465 8.69 23.59 9.45
CA ALA A 465 8.04 24.72 8.80
C ALA A 465 8.91 25.98 8.87
N ARG A 466 9.46 26.29 10.05
CA ARG A 466 10.37 27.43 10.22
C ARG A 466 11.60 27.30 9.33
N LEU A 467 12.27 26.15 9.33
CA LEU A 467 13.49 25.96 8.54
C LEU A 467 13.21 26.06 7.02
N LEU A 468 12.08 25.53 6.54
CA LEU A 468 11.67 25.68 5.14
C LEU A 468 11.24 27.11 4.80
N GLN A 469 10.62 27.82 5.73
CA GLN A 469 10.30 29.24 5.60
C GLN A 469 11.59 30.08 5.50
N ASP A 470 12.62 29.75 6.28
CA ASP A 470 13.92 30.45 6.22
C ASP A 470 14.66 30.19 4.89
N GLU A 471 14.54 28.97 4.33
CA GLU A 471 15.13 28.60 3.03
C GLU A 471 14.46 29.28 1.82
N PHE A 472 13.14 29.46 1.85
CA PHE A 472 12.36 29.87 0.67
C PHE A 472 11.62 31.20 0.81
N GLY A 473 11.37 31.68 2.02
CA GLY A 473 10.73 32.97 2.26
C GLY A 473 11.50 34.13 1.59
N PRO A 474 12.82 34.25 1.78
CA PRO A 474 13.64 35.24 1.08
C PRO A 474 13.69 35.06 -0.44
N GLU A 475 13.67 33.80 -0.92
CA GLU A 475 13.73 33.47 -2.35
C GLU A 475 12.42 33.83 -3.08
N THR A 476 11.27 33.59 -2.43
CA THR A 476 9.94 33.73 -3.04
C THR A 476 9.22 35.02 -2.66
N GLY A 477 9.66 35.70 -1.60
CA GLY A 477 8.96 36.84 -1.00
C GLY A 477 7.68 36.48 -0.24
N LEU A 478 7.38 35.19 -0.06
CA LEU A 478 6.17 34.74 0.63
C LEU A 478 6.39 34.67 2.15
N PRO A 479 5.61 35.41 2.96
CA PRO A 479 5.74 35.38 4.42
C PRO A 479 5.21 34.08 5.04
N ASN A 480 4.44 33.31 4.27
CA ASN A 480 3.81 32.05 4.67
C ASN A 480 4.07 30.94 3.64
N TYR A 481 5.29 30.89 3.10
CA TYR A 481 5.72 29.82 2.19
C TYR A 481 5.53 28.44 2.83
N ALA A 482 6.00 28.25 4.06
CA ALA A 482 5.85 27.03 4.84
C ALA A 482 5.10 27.29 6.14
N VAL A 483 4.05 26.51 6.38
CA VAL A 483 3.21 26.65 7.59
C VAL A 483 3.04 25.31 8.31
N PRO A 484 3.05 25.30 9.66
CA PRO A 484 2.54 24.18 10.42
C PRO A 484 1.01 24.11 10.31
N ILE A 485 0.49 22.89 10.23
CA ILE A 485 -0.95 22.59 10.33
C ILE A 485 -1.09 21.54 11.43
N VAL A 486 -1.20 22.02 12.66
CA VAL A 486 -1.27 21.23 13.90
C VAL A 486 -2.44 21.66 14.79
N SER A 487 -2.86 20.80 15.73
CA SER A 487 -4.14 20.98 16.46
C SER A 487 -4.16 22.17 17.41
N GLU A 488 -3.03 22.55 17.99
CA GLU A 488 -2.92 23.68 18.93
C GLU A 488 -3.12 25.06 18.27
N GLU A 489 -2.99 25.15 16.93
CA GLU A 489 -3.08 26.43 16.20
C GLU A 489 -4.52 26.83 15.85
N GLY A 490 -5.50 25.99 16.19
CA GLY A 490 -6.92 26.33 16.13
C GLY A 490 -7.40 26.85 14.77
N GLU A 491 -8.01 28.03 14.77
CA GLU A 491 -8.58 28.69 13.58
C GLU A 491 -7.54 29.12 12.55
N GLU A 492 -6.30 29.38 12.96
CA GLU A 492 -5.24 29.77 12.03
C GLU A 492 -4.79 28.59 11.16
N ALA A 493 -4.60 27.42 11.77
CA ALA A 493 -4.32 26.18 11.04
C ALA A 493 -5.47 25.79 10.10
N ARG A 494 -6.74 26.05 10.47
CA ARG A 494 -7.90 25.83 9.57
C ARG A 494 -7.85 26.71 8.34
N ARG A 495 -7.63 28.02 8.51
CA ARG A 495 -7.51 28.96 7.37
C ARG A 495 -6.31 28.64 6.48
N ALA A 496 -5.17 28.31 7.08
CA ALA A 496 -3.98 27.88 6.33
C ALA A 496 -4.23 26.59 5.54
N LEU A 497 -4.97 25.64 6.12
CA LEU A 497 -5.36 24.39 5.48
C LEU A 497 -6.32 24.61 4.31
N GLU A 498 -7.32 25.48 4.47
CA GLU A 498 -8.24 25.84 3.39
C GLU A 498 -7.50 26.49 2.23
N ALA A 499 -6.61 27.45 2.52
CA ALA A 499 -5.77 28.08 1.51
C ALA A 499 -4.81 27.07 0.84
N PHE A 500 -4.23 26.15 1.62
CA PHE A 500 -3.36 25.08 1.10
C PHE A 500 -4.13 24.10 0.19
N ALA A 501 -5.39 23.79 0.52
CA ALA A 501 -6.22 22.89 -0.27
C ALA A 501 -6.69 23.52 -1.59
N ASP A 502 -6.91 24.83 -1.61
CA ASP A 502 -7.37 25.57 -2.79
C ASP A 502 -6.30 25.64 -3.89
N SER A 503 -6.55 24.97 -5.01
CA SER A 503 -5.60 24.88 -6.12
C SER A 503 -5.39 26.22 -6.86
N SER A 504 -6.22 27.23 -6.62
CA SER A 504 -6.03 28.59 -7.14
C SER A 504 -5.07 29.44 -6.30
N LYS A 505 -4.79 29.04 -5.05
CA LYS A 505 -3.90 29.76 -4.14
C LYS A 505 -2.46 29.31 -4.32
N SER A 506 -1.56 30.28 -4.42
CA SER A 506 -0.11 30.07 -4.54
C SER A 506 0.60 29.88 -3.20
N ALA A 507 -0.04 30.22 -2.07
CA ALA A 507 0.49 30.08 -0.73
C ALA A 507 -0.61 29.65 0.28
N PRO A 508 -0.27 28.85 1.31
CA PRO A 508 1.06 28.29 1.57
C PRO A 508 1.46 27.23 0.52
N VAL A 509 2.76 27.05 0.32
CA VAL A 509 3.33 26.06 -0.62
C VAL A 509 3.68 24.77 0.12
N VAL A 510 4.19 24.88 1.35
CA VAL A 510 4.52 23.74 2.19
C VAL A 510 3.61 23.72 3.41
N ALA A 511 2.97 22.58 3.64
CA ALA A 511 2.23 22.30 4.87
C ALA A 511 2.94 21.19 5.65
N THR A 512 3.37 21.49 6.87
CA THR A 512 3.96 20.49 7.78
C THR A 512 2.91 20.02 8.79
N THR A 513 2.94 18.76 9.19
CA THR A 513 1.96 18.22 10.15
C THR A 513 2.51 17.03 10.91
N ALA A 514 1.98 16.79 12.11
CA ALA A 514 2.13 15.51 12.78
C ALA A 514 1.08 14.51 12.26
N GLU A 515 -0.20 14.86 12.38
CA GLU A 515 -1.32 13.95 12.07
C GLU A 515 -2.50 14.60 11.33
N LEU A 516 -2.70 15.92 11.40
CA LEU A 516 -3.95 16.55 10.90
C LEU A 516 -4.17 16.33 9.40
N LEU A 517 -3.11 16.32 8.59
CA LEU A 517 -3.23 16.09 7.14
C LEU A 517 -3.32 14.60 6.77
N SER A 518 -3.20 13.68 7.74
CA SER A 518 -3.30 12.25 7.45
C SER A 518 -4.73 11.84 7.02
N THR A 519 -5.75 12.57 7.50
CA THR A 519 -7.16 12.29 7.21
C THR A 519 -8.01 13.53 7.00
N GLY A 520 -8.92 13.47 6.03
CA GLY A 520 -10.01 14.44 5.91
C GLY A 520 -9.67 15.73 5.15
N VAL A 521 -8.51 15.80 4.50
CA VAL A 521 -8.08 16.93 3.67
C VAL A 521 -7.97 16.48 2.22
N ASP A 522 -8.48 17.31 1.31
CA ASP A 522 -8.39 17.11 -0.12
C ASP A 522 -7.52 18.21 -0.74
N VAL A 523 -6.31 17.87 -1.21
CA VAL A 523 -5.39 18.81 -1.87
C VAL A 523 -5.01 18.23 -3.24
N PRO A 524 -5.88 18.38 -4.26
CA PRO A 524 -5.64 17.77 -5.57
C PRO A 524 -4.30 18.18 -6.18
N SER A 525 -3.86 19.42 -5.96
CA SER A 525 -2.62 20.00 -6.48
C SER A 525 -1.33 19.59 -5.74
N CYS A 526 -1.40 18.74 -4.70
CA CYS A 526 -0.23 18.32 -3.91
C CYS A 526 0.73 17.43 -4.71
N ARG A 527 1.91 17.94 -5.08
CA ARG A 527 2.89 17.23 -5.92
C ARG A 527 3.96 16.48 -5.13
N ASN A 528 4.19 16.82 -3.86
CA ASN A 528 5.22 16.17 -3.05
C ASN A 528 4.65 15.73 -1.69
N ILE A 529 4.83 14.47 -1.34
CA ILE A 529 4.56 13.89 -0.02
C ILE A 529 5.90 13.54 0.61
N VAL A 530 6.19 14.10 1.77
CA VAL A 530 7.48 13.94 2.45
C VAL A 530 7.30 13.24 3.78
N PHE A 531 7.99 12.12 3.99
CA PHE A 531 8.06 11.42 5.27
C PHE A 531 9.34 11.79 6.01
N MET A 532 9.20 12.58 7.07
CA MET A 532 10.24 12.82 8.09
C MET A 532 9.92 12.10 9.41
N LYS A 533 9.00 11.14 9.34
CA LYS A 533 8.60 10.23 10.41
C LYS A 533 8.39 8.82 9.88
N THR A 534 8.74 7.82 10.66
CA THR A 534 8.42 6.43 10.42
C THR A 534 6.92 6.25 10.50
N VAL A 535 6.41 5.43 9.59
CA VAL A 535 5.01 5.02 9.60
C VAL A 535 5.01 3.53 9.87
N SER A 536 4.38 3.10 10.96
CA SER A 536 4.22 1.69 11.30
C SER A 536 2.95 1.08 10.70
N SER A 537 1.87 1.87 10.64
CA SER A 537 0.56 1.42 10.15
C SER A 537 0.49 1.46 8.62
N PRO A 538 0.28 0.32 7.94
CA PRO A 538 0.01 0.27 6.50
C PRO A 538 -1.24 1.09 6.13
N VAL A 539 -2.24 1.10 7.00
CA VAL A 539 -3.48 1.85 6.81
C VAL A 539 -3.21 3.35 6.75
N LEU A 540 -2.46 3.88 7.72
CA LEU A 540 -2.08 5.29 7.76
C LEU A 540 -1.21 5.67 6.57
N PHE A 541 -0.24 4.81 6.21
CA PHE A 541 0.62 5.02 5.05
C PHE A 541 -0.18 5.18 3.75
N LYS A 542 -1.12 4.25 3.48
CA LYS A 542 -1.98 4.29 2.29
C LYS A 542 -2.90 5.52 2.28
N GLN A 543 -3.40 5.95 3.44
CA GLN A 543 -4.19 7.17 3.54
C GLN A 543 -3.38 8.42 3.19
N ILE A 544 -2.13 8.51 3.65
CA ILE A 544 -1.21 9.60 3.34
C ILE A 544 -0.88 9.62 1.84
N VAL A 545 -0.40 8.49 1.30
CA VAL A 545 -0.05 8.37 -0.13
C VAL A 545 -1.26 8.66 -1.03
N GLY A 546 -2.45 8.21 -0.63
CA GLY A 546 -3.70 8.47 -1.34
C GLY A 546 -4.12 9.95 -1.39
N ARG A 547 -3.45 10.88 -0.67
CA ARG A 547 -3.65 12.32 -0.84
C ARG A 547 -2.99 12.85 -2.11
N GLY A 548 -1.84 12.29 -2.47
CA GLY A 548 -1.08 12.65 -3.68
C GLY A 548 -1.64 12.02 -4.95
N SER A 549 -2.45 10.96 -4.83
CA SER A 549 -2.95 10.17 -5.98
C SER A 549 -4.02 10.87 -6.83
N ARG A 550 -4.45 12.08 -6.49
CA ARG A 550 -5.46 12.79 -7.30
C ARG A 550 -4.84 13.46 -8.51
N ILE A 551 -5.47 13.33 -9.66
CA ILE A 551 -5.15 14.13 -10.85
C ILE A 551 -5.82 15.49 -10.69
N ASP A 552 -5.10 16.56 -10.97
CA ASP A 552 -5.63 17.92 -10.94
C ASP A 552 -5.36 18.64 -12.27
N PRO A 553 -6.37 18.71 -13.17
CA PRO A 553 -6.25 19.40 -14.44
C PRO A 553 -5.95 20.90 -14.29
N ALA A 554 -6.42 21.55 -13.21
CA ALA A 554 -6.25 22.98 -13.02
C ALA A 554 -4.78 23.38 -12.85
N THR A 555 -3.98 22.53 -12.19
CA THR A 555 -2.53 22.73 -12.03
C THR A 555 -1.69 21.85 -12.95
N GLY A 556 -2.32 21.15 -13.90
CA GLY A 556 -1.65 20.22 -14.82
C GLY A 556 -0.96 19.04 -14.10
N LYS A 557 -1.42 18.68 -12.91
CA LYS A 557 -0.81 17.60 -12.11
C LYS A 557 -1.38 16.25 -12.51
N GLU A 558 -0.54 15.40 -13.06
CA GLU A 558 -0.88 14.01 -13.44
C GLU A 558 -0.09 12.95 -12.65
N TRP A 559 0.92 13.37 -11.87
CA TRP A 559 1.76 12.51 -11.04
C TRP A 559 2.21 13.25 -9.78
N PHE A 560 2.85 12.55 -8.85
CA PHE A 560 3.41 13.14 -7.62
C PHE A 560 4.67 12.41 -7.16
N ARG A 561 5.39 13.00 -6.20
CA ARG A 561 6.61 12.45 -5.62
C ARG A 561 6.37 12.06 -4.17
N ILE A 562 7.04 10.99 -3.75
CA ILE A 562 7.14 10.56 -2.36
C ILE A 562 8.61 10.66 -1.97
N ILE A 563 8.93 11.55 -1.04
CA ILE A 563 10.28 11.74 -0.52
C ILE A 563 10.32 11.10 0.86
N ASP A 564 11.12 10.05 1.02
CA ASP A 564 11.10 9.18 2.19
C ASP A 564 12.46 9.17 2.89
N TYR A 565 12.54 9.90 4.02
CA TYR A 565 13.75 9.97 4.86
C TYR A 565 13.83 8.86 5.92
N THR A 566 12.77 8.05 6.08
CA THR A 566 12.60 7.18 7.26
C THR A 566 12.25 5.73 6.91
N GLY A 567 12.11 5.41 5.62
CA GLY A 567 11.72 4.09 5.15
C GLY A 567 10.22 3.80 5.27
N ALA A 568 9.36 4.82 5.26
CA ALA A 568 7.90 4.65 5.24
C ALA A 568 7.44 3.79 4.05
N THR A 569 8.10 3.91 2.89
CA THR A 569 7.76 3.24 1.63
C THR A 569 8.01 1.73 1.60
N ARG A 570 8.56 1.15 2.68
CA ARG A 570 8.58 -0.32 2.86
C ARG A 570 7.17 -0.92 3.02
N LEU A 571 6.16 -0.08 3.30
CA LEU A 571 4.76 -0.47 3.49
C LEU A 571 3.95 -0.59 2.19
N PHE A 572 4.58 -0.39 1.02
CA PHE A 572 3.94 -0.64 -0.27
C PHE A 572 3.66 -2.13 -0.49
N ASP A 573 2.46 -2.47 -0.97
CA ASP A 573 2.05 -3.84 -1.33
C ASP A 573 1.37 -3.90 -2.72
N GLU A 574 0.78 -5.05 -3.08
CA GLU A 574 0.05 -5.25 -4.34
C GLU A 574 -1.14 -4.28 -4.54
N TRP A 575 -1.71 -3.71 -3.47
CA TRP A 575 -2.81 -2.75 -3.58
C TRP A 575 -2.35 -1.42 -4.17
N ASP A 576 -1.10 -1.06 -3.94
CA ASP A 576 -0.54 0.23 -4.31
C ASP A 576 0.12 0.19 -5.68
N ARG A 577 0.50 -1.01 -6.13
CA ARG A 577 1.22 -1.25 -7.38
C ARG A 577 0.25 -1.75 -8.46
N PRO A 578 0.49 -1.43 -9.73
CA PRO A 578 -0.21 -2.10 -10.82
C PRO A 578 -0.06 -3.63 -10.69
N PRO A 579 -1.11 -4.42 -10.98
CA PRO A 579 -1.07 -5.87 -10.83
C PRO A 579 0.03 -6.49 -11.71
N VAL A 580 0.85 -7.35 -11.11
CA VAL A 580 1.88 -8.15 -11.80
C VAL A 580 1.54 -9.63 -11.63
N SER A 581 1.84 -10.46 -12.63
CA SER A 581 1.70 -11.94 -12.53
C SER A 581 2.45 -12.47 -11.31
N ARG A 582 1.76 -13.27 -10.49
CA ARG A 582 2.26 -13.78 -9.21
C ARG A 582 3.39 -14.81 -9.39
N LEU A 583 4.38 -14.74 -8.52
CA LEU A 583 5.37 -15.80 -8.26
C LEU A 583 5.01 -16.48 -6.94
N GLU A 584 5.17 -17.81 -6.91
CA GLU A 584 4.75 -18.66 -5.80
C GLU A 584 5.69 -18.58 -4.58
N VAL A 585 5.11 -18.81 -3.40
CA VAL A 585 5.81 -18.95 -2.12
C VAL A 585 6.17 -20.43 -1.90
N PRO A 586 7.35 -20.77 -1.36
CA PRO A 586 7.74 -22.14 -1.08
C PRO A 586 6.84 -22.80 -0.03
N THR A 587 6.39 -24.02 -0.29
CA THR A 587 5.58 -24.86 0.59
C THR A 587 6.45 -25.95 1.25
N GLY A 588 6.62 -25.87 2.57
CA GLY A 588 7.23 -26.93 3.39
C GLY A 588 6.18 -27.62 4.29
N PRO A 589 6.41 -28.86 4.76
CA PRO A 589 5.46 -29.62 5.58
C PRO A 589 5.23 -28.97 6.97
N GLN A 590 3.95 -28.94 7.42
CA GLN A 590 3.52 -28.37 8.72
C GLN A 590 3.58 -29.42 9.85
N THR A 591 4.76 -29.94 10.16
CA THR A 591 4.92 -31.00 11.16
C THR A 591 5.73 -30.60 12.40
N ALA A 592 6.22 -29.36 12.48
CA ALA A 592 7.04 -28.90 13.59
C ALA A 592 6.22 -28.55 14.85
N GLY A 593 6.81 -28.71 16.03
CA GLY A 593 6.27 -28.28 17.32
C GLY A 593 7.11 -27.17 17.96
N LEU A 594 6.50 -26.38 18.84
CA LEU A 594 7.18 -25.36 19.63
C LEU A 594 6.65 -25.37 21.06
N VAL A 595 7.53 -25.55 22.04
CA VAL A 595 7.24 -25.40 23.46
C VAL A 595 8.10 -24.29 24.05
N GLY A 596 7.66 -23.66 25.13
CA GLY A 596 8.49 -22.67 25.77
C GLY A 596 8.01 -22.20 27.13
N LEU A 597 8.89 -21.46 27.81
CA LEU A 597 8.70 -20.90 29.14
C LEU A 597 8.75 -19.38 29.07
N VAL A 598 7.72 -18.70 29.55
CA VAL A 598 7.71 -17.24 29.73
C VAL A 598 7.95 -16.93 31.20
N TYR A 599 8.92 -16.06 31.48
CA TYR A 599 9.32 -15.73 32.85
C TYR A 599 9.74 -14.27 32.98
N HIS A 600 9.75 -13.77 34.20
CA HIS A 600 10.14 -12.41 34.54
C HIS A 600 11.66 -12.27 34.40
N ALA A 601 12.12 -11.33 33.56
CA ALA A 601 13.53 -11.19 33.19
C ALA A 601 14.47 -10.87 34.37
N GLN A 602 13.98 -10.15 35.39
CA GLN A 602 14.76 -9.79 36.59
C GLN A 602 14.62 -10.76 37.76
N THR A 603 13.40 -11.22 38.09
CA THR A 603 13.18 -12.10 39.26
C THR A 603 13.34 -13.60 38.92
N GLY A 604 13.28 -13.97 37.64
CA GLY A 604 13.35 -15.37 37.20
C GLY A 604 12.03 -16.14 37.37
N GLU A 605 10.99 -15.52 37.92
CA GLU A 605 9.72 -16.18 38.22
C GLU A 605 8.91 -16.49 36.94
N PRO A 606 8.26 -17.66 36.83
CA PRO A 606 7.40 -17.99 35.69
C PRO A 606 6.19 -17.04 35.63
N LEU A 607 5.76 -16.68 34.42
CA LEU A 607 4.66 -15.75 34.18
C LEU A 607 3.42 -16.50 33.69
N PRO A 608 2.44 -16.80 34.58
CA PRO A 608 1.18 -17.43 34.18
C PRO A 608 0.23 -16.43 33.49
N GLY A 609 -0.55 -16.91 32.52
CA GLY A 609 -1.52 -16.09 31.79
C GLY A 609 -0.93 -15.12 30.75
N ALA A 610 0.36 -15.24 30.42
CA ALA A 610 0.98 -14.51 29.32
C ALA A 610 0.44 -15.01 27.97
N ARG A 611 0.13 -14.08 27.07
CA ARG A 611 -0.41 -14.35 25.73
C ARG A 611 0.74 -14.60 24.76
N VAL A 612 0.82 -15.81 24.21
CA VAL A 612 1.85 -16.22 23.24
C VAL A 612 1.22 -16.47 21.89
N SER A 613 1.75 -15.86 20.83
CA SER A 613 1.33 -16.06 19.44
C SER A 613 2.52 -16.34 18.53
N VAL A 614 2.36 -17.21 17.53
CA VAL A 614 3.42 -17.58 16.55
C VAL A 614 2.99 -17.20 15.14
N ARG A 615 3.85 -16.48 14.42
CA ARG A 615 3.64 -16.13 13.01
C ARG A 615 4.15 -17.26 12.12
N VAL A 616 3.24 -17.88 11.40
CA VAL A 616 3.50 -19.03 10.51
C VAL A 616 3.52 -18.66 9.02
N GLY A 617 3.24 -17.39 8.70
CA GLY A 617 3.32 -16.85 7.35
C GLY A 617 3.07 -15.34 7.28
N PRO A 618 3.13 -14.72 6.10
CA PRO A 618 2.74 -13.33 5.92
C PRO A 618 1.29 -13.14 6.34
N ASN A 619 1.08 -12.49 7.49
CA ASN A 619 -0.23 -12.16 8.10
C ASN A 619 -1.02 -13.37 8.63
N GLN A 620 -0.35 -14.49 8.90
CA GLN A 620 -0.96 -15.66 9.56
C GLN A 620 -0.32 -15.88 10.93
N TRP A 621 -1.10 -15.63 11.99
CA TRP A 621 -0.71 -15.86 13.37
C TRP A 621 -1.51 -17.04 13.95
N ARG A 622 -0.84 -17.93 14.66
CA ARG A 622 -1.48 -18.94 15.52
C ARG A 622 -1.39 -18.51 16.98
N GLY A 623 -2.48 -18.64 17.74
CA GLY A 623 -2.63 -18.10 19.09
C GLY A 623 -3.51 -16.84 19.13
N PRO A 624 -3.58 -16.11 20.27
CA PRO A 624 -2.75 -16.32 21.45
C PRO A 624 -3.19 -17.54 22.25
N ILE A 625 -2.23 -18.35 22.69
CA ILE A 625 -2.44 -19.28 23.80
C ILE A 625 -1.94 -18.63 25.09
N LEU A 626 -2.57 -18.97 26.21
CA LEU A 626 -2.16 -18.50 27.51
C LEU A 626 -1.14 -19.47 28.11
N THR A 627 -0.10 -18.93 28.75
CA THR A 627 0.82 -19.74 29.54
C THR A 627 0.12 -20.33 30.78
N ASN A 628 0.50 -21.54 31.17
CA ASN A 628 -0.03 -22.22 32.36
C ASN A 628 0.56 -21.65 33.67
N GLU A 629 0.24 -22.25 34.83
CA GLU A 629 0.73 -21.83 36.15
C GLU A 629 2.26 -21.83 36.28
N GLU A 630 2.95 -22.64 35.47
CA GLU A 630 4.41 -22.74 35.40
C GLU A 630 5.01 -21.81 34.32
N GLY A 631 4.21 -20.93 33.70
CA GLY A 631 4.65 -20.03 32.64
C GLY A 631 4.89 -20.70 31.28
N ARG A 632 4.48 -21.96 31.09
CA ARG A 632 4.76 -22.75 29.88
C ARG A 632 3.65 -22.66 28.84
N PHE A 633 4.03 -22.81 27.56
CA PHE A 633 3.13 -22.84 26.41
C PHE A 633 3.55 -23.91 25.39
N ARG A 634 2.62 -24.33 24.50
CA ARG A 634 2.85 -25.34 23.46
C ARG A 634 2.05 -25.06 22.18
N PHE A 635 2.71 -25.15 21.04
CA PHE A 635 2.14 -25.13 19.69
C PHE A 635 2.54 -26.41 18.93
N GLU A 636 1.63 -26.91 18.10
CA GLU A 636 1.83 -28.08 17.24
C GLU A 636 1.43 -27.73 15.79
N GLN A 637 1.92 -28.53 14.83
CA GLN A 637 1.67 -28.36 13.39
C GLN A 637 2.10 -26.99 12.85
N LEU A 638 3.31 -26.58 13.21
CA LEU A 638 3.95 -25.38 12.70
C LEU A 638 4.77 -25.72 11.43
N PRO A 639 4.95 -24.77 10.50
CA PRO A 639 5.83 -24.97 9.37
C PRO A 639 7.29 -24.95 9.83
N ALA A 640 8.11 -25.84 9.28
CA ALA A 640 9.54 -25.82 9.53
C ALA A 640 10.20 -24.54 8.96
N GLY A 641 11.14 -23.98 9.71
CA GLY A 641 11.88 -22.76 9.39
C GLY A 641 11.81 -21.72 10.51
N SER A 642 12.21 -20.49 10.15
CA SER A 642 12.30 -19.36 11.08
C SER A 642 10.93 -18.75 11.35
N LEU A 643 10.39 -18.96 12.55
CA LEU A 643 9.08 -18.46 12.97
C LEU A 643 9.24 -17.27 13.92
N GLN A 644 8.31 -16.31 13.87
CA GLN A 644 8.29 -15.19 14.81
C GLN A 644 7.31 -15.47 15.95
N VAL A 645 7.80 -15.52 17.18
CA VAL A 645 6.99 -15.69 18.39
C VAL A 645 6.82 -14.34 19.07
N SER A 646 5.59 -13.96 19.40
CA SER A 646 5.24 -12.74 20.11
C SER A 646 4.60 -13.08 21.45
N VAL A 647 5.07 -12.46 22.53
CA VAL A 647 4.58 -12.66 23.89
C VAL A 647 4.18 -11.33 24.51
N ASP A 648 2.99 -11.29 25.10
CA ASP A 648 2.43 -10.14 25.80
C ASP A 648 1.94 -10.56 27.19
N ALA A 649 2.19 -9.73 28.21
CA ALA A 649 1.71 -9.95 29.56
C ALA A 649 1.39 -8.60 30.24
N PRO A 650 0.27 -8.48 30.99
CA PRO A 650 -0.09 -7.25 31.68
C PRO A 650 1.04 -6.75 32.61
N GLY A 651 1.42 -5.48 32.49
CA GLY A 651 2.50 -4.89 33.29
C GLY A 651 3.92 -5.12 32.74
N PHE A 652 4.06 -5.84 31.62
CA PHE A 652 5.34 -6.10 30.95
C PHE A 652 5.37 -5.50 29.55
N ALA A 653 6.58 -5.17 29.07
CA ALA A 653 6.77 -4.80 27.68
C ALA A 653 6.62 -6.04 26.77
N PRO A 654 5.82 -5.95 25.69
CA PRO A 654 5.66 -7.06 24.76
C PRO A 654 7.00 -7.40 24.08
N ARG A 655 7.23 -8.69 23.86
CA ARG A 655 8.49 -9.19 23.29
C ARG A 655 8.22 -10.09 22.10
N ALA A 656 8.89 -9.81 20.99
CA ALA A 656 8.92 -10.70 19.83
C ALA A 656 10.34 -11.24 19.60
N LEU A 657 10.46 -12.52 19.26
CA LEU A 657 11.72 -13.17 18.94
C LEU A 657 11.52 -14.16 17.78
N ARG A 658 12.62 -14.54 17.12
CA ARG A 658 12.62 -15.60 16.11
C ARG A 658 13.03 -16.92 16.74
N VAL A 659 12.34 -17.99 16.36
CA VAL A 659 12.64 -19.36 16.77
C VAL A 659 12.71 -20.22 15.52
N GLU A 660 13.82 -20.94 15.37
CA GLU A 660 13.98 -21.95 14.31
C GLU A 660 13.22 -23.22 14.70
N THR A 661 12.48 -23.77 13.75
CA THR A 661 11.74 -25.02 13.90
C THR A 661 12.14 -25.99 12.81
N LEU A 662 12.29 -27.26 13.15
CA LEU A 662 12.66 -28.33 12.22
C LEU A 662 11.44 -29.24 11.96
N PRO A 663 11.32 -29.85 10.76
CA PRO A 663 10.24 -30.78 10.47
C PRO A 663 10.26 -31.94 11.47
N ASP A 664 9.08 -32.36 11.94
CA ASP A 664 8.88 -33.49 12.87
C ASP A 664 9.60 -33.37 14.23
N GLU A 665 10.13 -32.19 14.57
CA GLU A 665 10.80 -31.92 15.84
C GLU A 665 10.07 -30.85 16.68
N VAL A 666 10.29 -30.87 17.99
CA VAL A 666 9.73 -29.87 18.93
C VAL A 666 10.84 -28.96 19.42
N SER A 667 10.82 -27.69 18.99
CA SER A 667 11.77 -26.68 19.46
C SER A 667 11.36 -26.15 20.84
N GLU A 668 12.33 -25.92 21.73
CA GLU A 668 12.11 -25.33 23.05
C GLU A 668 12.67 -23.91 23.15
N VAL A 669 11.93 -22.98 23.75
CA VAL A 669 12.34 -21.57 23.87
C VAL A 669 12.02 -20.97 25.24
N ALA A 670 12.96 -20.21 25.80
CA ALA A 670 12.77 -19.46 27.04
C ALA A 670 12.66 -17.96 26.75
N ILE A 671 11.58 -17.31 27.21
CA ILE A 671 11.20 -15.94 26.84
C ILE A 671 11.12 -15.05 28.10
N PRO A 672 12.16 -14.25 28.37
CA PRO A 672 12.12 -13.29 29.47
C PRO A 672 11.30 -12.04 29.12
N LEU A 673 10.37 -11.61 29.98
CA LEU A 673 9.66 -10.32 29.85
C LEU A 673 10.16 -9.29 30.86
N LYS A 674 10.31 -8.03 30.43
CA LYS A 674 10.72 -6.90 31.28
C LYS A 674 9.50 -6.08 31.70
N PRO A 675 9.44 -5.54 32.94
CA PRO A 675 8.38 -4.64 33.36
C PRO A 675 8.23 -3.42 32.44
N ALA A 676 7.00 -2.96 32.24
CA ALA A 676 6.72 -1.76 31.44
C ALA A 676 7.14 -0.48 32.19
N GLN A 677 8.09 0.29 31.65
CA GLN A 677 8.52 1.58 32.21
C GLN A 677 7.54 2.72 31.86
N LYS A 678 7.38 3.70 32.76
CA LYS A 678 6.66 4.96 32.52
C LYS A 678 7.49 5.90 31.63
N LYS A 679 6.83 6.67 30.74
CA LYS A 679 7.49 7.61 29.82
C LYS A 679 8.10 8.80 30.56
N GLY A 680 9.44 8.89 30.56
CA GLY A 680 10.21 10.13 30.82
C GLY A 680 10.37 10.99 29.56
N GLY A 681 11.02 12.15 29.68
CA GLY A 681 11.30 13.08 28.58
C GLY A 681 12.20 12.50 27.47
N LYS A 682 12.35 13.20 26.34
CA LYS A 682 13.27 12.77 25.26
C LYS A 682 14.69 13.26 25.53
N ILE A 683 15.69 12.44 25.23
CA ILE A 683 17.11 12.85 25.18
C ILE A 683 17.29 13.83 24.01
N ARG A 684 18.14 14.85 24.14
CA ARG A 684 18.43 15.80 23.05
C ARG A 684 19.92 15.81 22.76
N VAL A 685 20.30 15.74 21.48
CA VAL A 685 21.70 15.77 21.04
C VAL A 685 21.88 16.86 19.99
N GLU A 686 22.76 17.82 20.25
CA GLU A 686 23.05 18.96 19.37
C GLU A 686 24.54 19.08 19.06
N GLY A 687 24.90 19.58 17.88
CA GLY A 687 26.30 19.74 17.47
C GLY A 687 26.86 18.55 16.67
N LEU A 688 26.00 17.70 16.12
CA LEU A 688 26.42 16.56 15.28
C LEU A 688 26.62 16.97 13.82
N GLU A 689 27.66 16.42 13.18
CA GLU A 689 27.83 16.53 11.73
C GLU A 689 26.97 15.48 11.01
N VAL A 690 25.85 15.92 10.41
CA VAL A 690 24.91 15.03 9.69
C VAL A 690 24.87 15.38 8.21
N THR A 691 25.09 14.38 7.35
CA THR A 691 25.00 14.48 5.89
C THR A 691 24.08 13.40 5.31
N ILE A 692 23.84 13.44 4.00
CA ILE A 692 23.09 12.39 3.29
C ILE A 692 24.05 11.26 2.93
N ALA A 693 23.76 10.05 3.41
CA ALA A 693 24.57 8.87 3.17
C ALA A 693 24.23 8.21 1.82
N ASP A 694 22.93 8.02 1.56
CA ASP A 694 22.44 7.33 0.37
C ASP A 694 21.18 8.03 -0.17
N GLU A 695 21.08 8.15 -1.50
CA GLU A 695 19.87 8.55 -2.22
C GLU A 695 19.56 7.52 -3.31
N ALA A 696 18.33 6.98 -3.29
CA ALA A 696 17.85 6.04 -4.29
C ALA A 696 16.51 6.52 -4.86
N VAL A 697 16.44 6.63 -6.18
CA VAL A 697 15.24 7.04 -6.91
C VAL A 697 14.59 5.81 -7.53
N PHE A 698 13.37 5.51 -7.11
CA PHE A 698 12.56 4.44 -7.68
C PHE A 698 11.46 5.06 -8.53
N LEU A 699 11.43 4.70 -9.81
CA LEU A 699 10.36 5.03 -10.74
C LEU A 699 9.40 3.84 -10.78
N VAL A 700 8.10 4.07 -10.60
CA VAL A 700 7.07 3.08 -10.97
C VAL A 700 6.70 3.31 -12.44
N GLU A 701 7.66 3.09 -13.34
CA GLU A 701 7.52 3.31 -14.77
C GLU A 701 7.72 2.02 -15.55
N ALA A 702 6.65 1.53 -16.19
CA ALA A 702 6.70 0.43 -17.16
C ALA A 702 7.21 0.90 -18.55
N THR A 703 8.25 1.75 -18.49
CA THR A 703 9.33 2.03 -19.45
C THR A 703 9.07 2.55 -20.87
N GLY A 704 7.89 2.52 -21.48
CA GLY A 704 7.74 3.06 -22.84
C GLY A 704 8.51 2.31 -23.96
N GLN A 705 9.41 1.39 -23.60
CA GLN A 705 9.63 0.08 -24.20
C GLN A 705 9.58 -0.95 -23.07
N GLN A 706 8.60 -1.85 -23.11
CA GLN A 706 8.41 -2.84 -22.06
C GLN A 706 9.54 -3.84 -22.08
N LEU A 707 10.26 -3.94 -20.95
CA LEU A 707 10.89 -5.19 -20.57
C LEU A 707 10.18 -5.63 -19.28
N THR A 708 9.39 -6.69 -19.35
CA THR A 708 8.91 -7.48 -18.21
C THR A 708 10.05 -7.80 -17.24
N LEU A 709 9.72 -8.24 -16.02
CA LEU A 709 10.72 -8.80 -15.09
C LEU A 709 11.63 -9.85 -15.76
N ALA A 710 11.07 -10.64 -16.68
CA ALA A 710 11.83 -11.59 -17.51
C ALA A 710 12.72 -10.87 -18.52
N GLU A 711 12.18 -9.92 -19.29
CA GLU A 711 12.92 -9.19 -20.31
C GLU A 711 13.99 -8.24 -19.73
N TYR A 712 13.82 -7.69 -18.51
CA TYR A 712 14.87 -6.91 -17.83
C TYR A 712 15.99 -7.83 -17.34
N ARG A 713 15.64 -9.04 -16.89
CA ARG A 713 16.64 -10.08 -16.58
C ARG A 713 17.38 -10.47 -17.85
N ASP A 714 16.69 -10.65 -18.97
CA ASP A 714 17.31 -11.02 -20.25
C ASP A 714 18.18 -9.89 -20.83
N TYR A 715 17.70 -8.64 -20.80
CA TYR A 715 18.49 -7.47 -21.18
C TYR A 715 19.73 -7.31 -20.31
N SER A 716 19.56 -7.40 -18.99
CA SER A 716 20.69 -7.29 -18.04
C SER A 716 21.67 -8.45 -18.21
N ARG A 717 21.17 -9.66 -18.49
CA ARG A 717 21.98 -10.84 -18.86
C ARG A 717 22.80 -10.56 -20.10
N LEU A 718 22.21 -10.01 -21.16
CA LEU A 718 22.90 -9.68 -22.41
C LEU A 718 23.96 -8.59 -22.20
N GLU A 719 23.66 -7.55 -21.43
CA GLU A 719 24.62 -6.48 -21.13
C GLU A 719 25.79 -6.97 -20.27
N VAL A 720 25.58 -7.94 -19.38
CA VAL A 720 26.64 -8.63 -18.64
C VAL A 720 27.46 -9.52 -19.58
N LEU A 721 26.82 -10.37 -20.39
CA LEU A 721 27.52 -11.26 -21.35
C LEU A 721 28.34 -10.51 -22.39
N LYS A 722 27.87 -9.33 -22.82
CA LYS A 722 28.57 -8.45 -23.77
C LYS A 722 29.92 -7.97 -23.23
N ARG A 723 30.02 -7.77 -21.92
CA ARG A 723 31.20 -7.20 -21.24
C ARG A 723 32.05 -8.25 -20.52
N ALA A 724 31.42 -9.33 -20.09
CA ALA A 724 32.01 -10.50 -19.47
C ALA A 724 31.46 -11.76 -20.17
N PRO A 725 32.11 -12.25 -21.24
CA PRO A 725 31.59 -13.36 -22.05
C PRO A 725 31.53 -14.70 -21.31
N THR A 726 32.39 -14.91 -20.32
CA THR A 726 32.41 -16.13 -19.50
C THR A 726 32.37 -15.82 -18.01
N LEU A 727 31.95 -16.78 -17.19
CA LEU A 727 32.00 -16.66 -15.73
C LEU A 727 33.43 -16.38 -15.23
N ARG A 728 34.44 -16.93 -15.92
CA ARG A 728 35.86 -16.67 -15.66
C ARG A 728 36.23 -15.21 -15.94
N ASP A 729 35.69 -14.61 -17.01
CA ASP A 729 35.90 -13.20 -17.32
C ASP A 729 35.23 -12.29 -16.29
N LEU A 730 33.99 -12.59 -15.91
CA LEU A 730 33.28 -11.84 -14.87
C LEU A 730 34.06 -11.87 -13.55
N ARG A 731 34.60 -13.04 -13.18
CA ARG A 731 35.44 -13.20 -11.98
C ARG A 731 36.76 -12.43 -12.09
N ALA A 732 37.44 -12.49 -13.22
CA ALA A 732 38.68 -11.74 -13.45
C ALA A 732 38.45 -10.22 -13.38
N ILE A 733 37.30 -9.74 -13.87
CA ILE A 733 36.86 -8.34 -13.72
C ILE A 733 36.57 -8.05 -12.25
N TRP A 734 35.88 -8.93 -11.54
CA TRP A 734 35.45 -8.69 -10.16
C TRP A 734 36.59 -8.64 -9.14
N LEU A 735 37.63 -9.43 -9.36
CA LEU A 735 38.82 -9.51 -8.51
C LEU A 735 39.74 -8.29 -8.63
N ASP A 736 39.58 -7.48 -9.68
CA ASP A 736 40.34 -6.26 -9.93
C ASP A 736 39.45 -5.03 -9.63
N THR A 737 39.90 -4.16 -8.71
CA THR A 737 39.09 -3.02 -8.25
C THR A 737 38.75 -2.05 -9.37
N ASP A 738 39.72 -1.71 -10.21
CA ASP A 738 39.55 -0.70 -11.26
C ASP A 738 38.67 -1.25 -12.39
N ARG A 739 38.90 -2.51 -12.77
CA ARG A 739 38.06 -3.20 -13.76
C ARG A 739 36.65 -3.41 -13.24
N ARG A 740 36.45 -3.73 -11.96
CA ARG A 740 35.13 -3.86 -11.34
C ARG A 740 34.39 -2.52 -11.33
N ARG A 741 35.04 -1.43 -10.90
CA ARG A 741 34.44 -0.07 -10.91
C ARG A 741 34.07 0.35 -12.34
N ALA A 742 34.96 0.14 -13.31
CA ALA A 742 34.69 0.44 -14.72
C ALA A 742 33.51 -0.38 -15.25
N PHE A 743 33.50 -1.70 -15.00
CA PHE A 743 32.44 -2.61 -15.41
C PHE A 743 31.08 -2.24 -14.80
N LEU A 744 31.02 -1.96 -13.50
CA LEU A 744 29.79 -1.50 -12.83
C LEU A 744 29.34 -0.13 -13.35
N GLY A 745 30.28 0.78 -13.64
CA GLY A 745 29.98 2.07 -14.26
C GLY A 745 29.41 1.93 -15.68
N GLU A 746 29.92 1.00 -16.47
CA GLU A 746 29.41 0.71 -17.82
C GLU A 746 28.03 0.03 -17.79
N LEU A 747 27.81 -0.88 -16.84
CA LEU A 747 26.49 -1.47 -16.61
C LEU A 747 25.48 -0.41 -16.17
N ALA A 748 25.87 0.49 -15.25
CA ALA A 748 25.05 1.60 -14.81
C ALA A 748 24.66 2.56 -15.96
N ARG A 749 25.60 2.84 -16.89
CA ARG A 749 25.29 3.62 -18.12
C ARG A 749 24.29 2.92 -19.04
N SER A 750 24.25 1.60 -19.00
CA SER A 750 23.23 0.77 -19.66
C SER A 750 22.01 0.47 -18.77
N SER A 751 21.84 1.17 -17.65
CA SER A 751 20.72 1.01 -16.71
C SER A 751 20.63 -0.37 -16.03
N VAL A 752 21.77 -1.07 -15.91
CA VAL A 752 21.90 -2.33 -15.17
C VAL A 752 22.58 -2.05 -13.83
N HIS A 753 21.84 -2.22 -12.74
CA HIS A 753 22.35 -2.02 -11.38
C HIS A 753 22.20 -3.32 -10.57
N PRO A 754 23.28 -3.88 -9.98
CA PRO A 754 23.18 -5.11 -9.18
C PRO A 754 22.19 -5.00 -8.02
N GLN A 755 22.07 -3.85 -7.38
CA GLN A 755 21.12 -3.63 -6.29
C GLN A 755 19.65 -3.70 -6.77
N VAL A 756 19.40 -3.20 -7.98
CA VAL A 756 18.07 -3.28 -8.63
C VAL A 756 17.78 -4.72 -9.05
N LEU A 757 18.76 -5.42 -9.62
CA LEU A 757 18.65 -6.83 -9.96
C LEU A 757 18.38 -7.70 -8.71
N ALA A 758 19.00 -7.36 -7.56
CA ALA A 758 18.79 -8.04 -6.29
C ALA A 758 17.34 -7.86 -5.79
N GLU A 759 16.76 -6.67 -5.98
CA GLU A 759 15.35 -6.40 -5.65
C GLU A 759 14.38 -7.09 -6.63
N VAL A 760 14.65 -6.99 -7.93
CA VAL A 760 13.91 -7.65 -9.03
C VAL A 760 13.86 -9.16 -8.86
N MET A 761 14.94 -9.75 -8.35
CA MET A 761 15.05 -11.20 -8.14
C MET A 761 14.62 -11.65 -6.74
N GLY A 762 14.22 -10.73 -5.85
CA GLY A 762 13.85 -11.05 -4.46
C GLY A 762 15.02 -11.52 -3.59
N ARG A 763 16.25 -11.10 -3.90
CA ARG A 763 17.51 -11.53 -3.29
C ARG A 763 18.35 -10.34 -2.79
N LEU A 764 17.79 -9.50 -1.91
CA LEU A 764 18.43 -8.27 -1.43
C LEU A 764 19.80 -8.47 -0.74
N GLU A 765 20.02 -9.63 -0.13
CA GLU A 765 21.28 -9.96 0.56
C GLU A 765 22.33 -10.64 -0.34
N ALA A 766 22.00 -10.88 -1.61
CA ALA A 766 22.90 -11.50 -2.56
C ALA A 766 24.18 -10.66 -2.75
N ASP A 767 25.32 -11.32 -2.87
CA ASP A 767 26.53 -10.64 -3.34
C ASP A 767 26.35 -10.24 -4.81
N ALA A 768 26.77 -9.03 -5.16
CA ALA A 768 26.59 -8.50 -6.50
C ALA A 768 27.32 -9.34 -7.57
N PHE A 769 28.43 -10.02 -7.22
CA PHE A 769 29.07 -10.98 -8.13
C PHE A 769 28.14 -12.15 -8.43
N ASP A 770 27.60 -12.80 -7.39
CA ASP A 770 26.76 -13.99 -7.54
C ASP A 770 25.46 -13.69 -8.27
N LEU A 771 24.93 -12.51 -8.05
CA LEU A 771 23.76 -12.04 -8.73
C LEU A 771 24.00 -11.91 -10.25
N LEU A 772 25.11 -11.27 -10.65
CA LEU A 772 25.48 -11.12 -12.05
C LEU A 772 25.91 -12.46 -12.67
N ALA A 773 26.59 -13.31 -11.89
CA ALA A 773 27.00 -14.65 -12.29
C ALA A 773 25.80 -15.57 -12.51
N HIS A 774 24.80 -15.52 -11.64
CA HIS A 774 23.54 -16.24 -11.80
C HIS A 774 22.78 -15.75 -13.03
N LEU A 775 22.68 -14.43 -13.19
CA LEU A 775 21.97 -13.81 -14.29
C LEU A 775 22.56 -14.21 -15.65
N ALA A 776 23.89 -14.15 -15.79
CA ALA A 776 24.59 -14.41 -17.05
C ALA A 776 24.85 -15.90 -17.32
N PHE A 777 25.15 -16.68 -16.28
CA PHE A 777 25.71 -18.04 -16.42
C PHE A 777 24.94 -19.11 -15.64
N GLY A 778 23.88 -18.77 -14.92
CA GLY A 778 23.10 -19.72 -14.11
C GLY A 778 23.83 -20.22 -12.86
N ALA A 779 24.86 -19.51 -12.40
CA ALA A 779 25.58 -19.84 -11.17
C ALA A 779 24.66 -19.77 -9.92
N PRO A 780 24.97 -20.49 -8.83
CA PRO A 780 24.24 -20.35 -7.56
C PRO A 780 24.28 -18.92 -7.02
N ILE A 781 23.15 -18.40 -6.53
CA ILE A 781 23.12 -17.10 -5.85
C ILE A 781 23.52 -17.31 -4.39
N ARG A 782 24.54 -16.60 -3.93
CA ARG A 782 24.92 -16.57 -2.52
C ARG A 782 24.76 -15.20 -1.92
N THR A 783 24.42 -15.19 -0.65
CA THR A 783 24.45 -13.95 0.14
C THR A 783 25.88 -13.57 0.49
N ARG A 784 26.08 -12.29 0.79
CA ARG A 784 27.37 -11.79 1.31
C ARG A 784 27.75 -12.50 2.63
N SER A 785 26.76 -12.86 3.44
CA SER A 785 26.97 -13.66 4.66
C SER A 785 27.39 -15.09 4.35
N GLU A 786 26.74 -15.76 3.39
CA GLU A 786 27.14 -17.12 2.96
C GLU A 786 28.55 -17.13 2.38
N ARG A 787 28.96 -16.10 1.62
CA ARG A 787 30.34 -15.97 1.13
C ARG A 787 31.34 -15.77 2.26
N ALA A 788 31.01 -14.92 3.24
CA ALA A 788 31.86 -14.71 4.40
C ALA A 788 32.01 -15.99 5.23
N GLU A 789 30.92 -16.71 5.46
CA GLU A 789 30.91 -17.97 6.20
C GLU A 789 31.67 -19.07 5.46
N ALA A 790 31.48 -19.21 4.14
CA ALA A 790 32.24 -20.15 3.32
C ALA A 790 33.75 -19.85 3.36
N PHE A 791 34.13 -18.57 3.33
CA PHE A 791 35.52 -18.15 3.51
C PHE A 791 36.05 -18.56 4.90
N LEU A 792 35.30 -18.30 5.98
CA LEU A 792 35.71 -18.67 7.33
C LEU A 792 35.88 -20.19 7.49
N ASN A 793 34.97 -20.97 6.93
CA ASN A 793 35.01 -22.42 7.04
C ASN A 793 36.15 -23.03 6.23
N ARG A 794 36.41 -22.53 5.02
CA ARG A 794 37.40 -23.09 4.11
C ARG A 794 38.83 -22.61 4.38
N GLU A 795 38.99 -21.34 4.79
CA GLU A 795 40.30 -20.65 4.77
C GLU A 795 40.95 -20.55 6.17
N GLN A 796 40.73 -21.56 7.01
CA GLN A 796 41.32 -21.63 8.35
C GLN A 796 42.85 -21.56 8.34
N ASP A 797 43.50 -22.18 7.36
CA ASP A 797 44.96 -22.13 7.22
C ASP A 797 45.47 -20.74 6.81
N PHE A 798 44.71 -20.00 5.99
CA PHE A 798 45.03 -18.62 5.65
C PHE A 798 44.95 -17.74 6.91
N LEU A 799 43.88 -17.89 7.71
CA LEU A 799 43.72 -17.16 8.97
C LEU A 799 44.80 -17.50 9.98
N ARG A 800 45.20 -18.78 10.07
CA ARG A 800 46.22 -19.28 11.02
C ARG A 800 47.62 -18.72 10.77
N ARG A 801 47.98 -18.43 9.52
CA ARG A 801 49.28 -17.86 9.14
C ARG A 801 49.47 -16.40 9.55
N HIS A 802 48.38 -15.69 9.84
CA HIS A 802 48.42 -14.29 10.24
C HIS A 802 48.54 -14.13 11.76
N THR A 803 49.24 -13.07 12.20
CA THR A 803 49.32 -12.66 13.61
C THR A 803 47.92 -12.37 14.17
N GLN A 804 47.77 -12.37 15.50
CA GLN A 804 46.47 -12.11 16.14
C GLN A 804 45.86 -10.77 15.68
N GLU A 805 46.69 -9.75 15.54
CA GLU A 805 46.29 -8.41 15.10
C GLU A 805 45.92 -8.37 13.61
N ALA A 806 46.68 -9.04 12.73
CA ALA A 806 46.36 -9.14 11.31
C ALA A 806 45.10 -9.98 11.07
N ARG A 807 44.90 -11.04 11.85
CA ARG A 807 43.68 -11.86 11.81
C ARG A 807 42.46 -11.06 12.22
N TRP A 808 42.56 -10.26 13.29
CA TRP A 808 41.49 -9.35 13.69
C TRP A 808 41.12 -8.40 12.54
N VAL A 809 42.10 -7.81 11.86
CA VAL A 809 41.83 -6.94 10.70
C VAL A 809 41.08 -7.68 9.58
N ILE A 810 41.49 -8.91 9.26
CA ILE A 810 40.81 -9.74 8.25
C ILE A 810 39.36 -10.03 8.64
N LEU A 811 39.10 -10.37 9.91
CA LEU A 811 37.75 -10.68 10.40
C LEU A 811 36.84 -9.45 10.39
N GLU A 812 37.35 -8.29 10.81
CA GLU A 812 36.59 -7.03 10.77
C GLU A 812 36.26 -6.59 9.34
N LEU A 813 37.20 -6.76 8.40
CA LEU A 813 36.93 -6.50 6.98
C LEU A 813 35.88 -7.44 6.43
N LEU A 814 35.88 -8.70 6.88
CA LEU A 814 34.90 -9.68 6.48
C LEU A 814 33.50 -9.33 7.01
N ASP A 815 33.39 -8.86 8.25
CA ASP A 815 32.12 -8.38 8.80
C ASP A 815 31.63 -7.11 8.10
N LYS A 816 32.52 -6.19 7.74
CA LYS A 816 32.14 -5.05 6.89
C LYS A 816 31.70 -5.51 5.50
N TYR A 817 32.35 -6.49 4.89
CA TYR A 817 31.96 -7.09 3.62
C TYR A 817 30.55 -7.71 3.67
N ARG A 818 30.16 -8.35 4.78
CA ARG A 818 28.80 -8.89 4.95
C ARG A 818 27.72 -7.80 4.82
N VAL A 819 28.04 -6.58 5.25
CA VAL A 819 27.10 -5.45 5.29
C VAL A 819 27.16 -4.60 4.02
N GLY A 820 28.36 -4.30 3.50
CA GLY A 820 28.55 -3.35 2.39
C GLY A 820 29.12 -3.97 1.12
N GLY A 821 29.29 -5.30 1.06
CA GLY A 821 29.81 -6.01 -0.10
C GLY A 821 31.29 -5.73 -0.37
N VAL A 822 31.74 -6.07 -1.58
CA VAL A 822 33.16 -6.05 -1.98
C VAL A 822 33.83 -4.69 -1.86
N ASP A 823 33.06 -3.59 -1.91
CA ASP A 823 33.61 -2.23 -1.77
C ASP A 823 34.14 -1.94 -0.36
N GLN A 824 33.73 -2.74 0.64
CA GLN A 824 34.25 -2.67 2.00
C GLN A 824 35.61 -3.37 2.17
N LEU A 825 36.12 -4.01 1.12
CA LEU A 825 37.45 -4.62 1.11
C LEU A 825 38.53 -3.69 0.52
N GLU A 826 38.15 -2.46 0.17
CA GLU A 826 39.05 -1.47 -0.45
C GLU A 826 39.80 -0.61 0.60
N PRO A 827 40.97 -0.03 0.27
CA PRO A 827 41.81 0.68 1.24
C PRO A 827 41.12 1.83 1.99
N GLU A 828 40.09 2.43 1.41
CA GLU A 828 39.30 3.51 2.00
C GLU A 828 38.63 3.07 3.31
N VAL A 829 38.32 1.78 3.47
CA VAL A 829 37.67 1.24 4.67
C VAL A 829 38.52 1.43 5.94
N PHE A 830 39.85 1.54 5.81
CA PHE A 830 40.76 1.75 6.95
C PHE A 830 40.67 3.17 7.54
N SER A 831 39.96 4.08 6.87
CA SER A 831 39.61 5.39 7.42
C SER A 831 38.36 5.36 8.30
N LEU A 832 37.66 4.22 8.36
CA LEU A 832 36.43 4.02 9.12
C LEU A 832 36.71 3.28 10.45
N SER A 833 35.83 3.44 11.44
CA SER A 833 35.86 2.64 12.68
C SER A 833 35.60 1.15 12.38
N PRO A 834 36.27 0.19 13.06
CA PRO A 834 37.23 0.36 14.17
C PRO A 834 38.69 0.54 13.73
N PHE A 835 38.97 0.56 12.42
CA PHE A 835 40.36 0.63 11.92
C PHE A 835 41.03 1.98 12.19
N ARG A 836 40.27 3.08 12.07
CA ARG A 836 40.76 4.44 12.36
C ARG A 836 41.29 4.58 13.78
N GLU A 837 40.53 4.07 14.77
CA GLU A 837 40.87 4.11 16.20
C GLU A 837 42.15 3.32 16.52
N LYS A 838 42.43 2.25 15.77
CA LYS A 838 43.68 1.49 15.86
C LYS A 838 44.82 2.06 15.01
N GLY A 839 44.69 3.30 14.51
CA GLY A 839 45.71 4.06 13.80
C GLY A 839 45.72 3.89 12.28
N GLY A 840 44.61 3.42 11.71
CA GLY A 840 44.38 3.33 10.26
C GLY A 840 45.34 2.39 9.53
N ALA A 841 45.35 2.49 8.20
CA ALA A 841 46.12 1.58 7.35
C ALA A 841 47.62 1.53 7.69
N VAL A 842 48.22 2.67 8.07
CA VAL A 842 49.66 2.75 8.36
C VAL A 842 50.03 1.95 9.62
N LYS A 843 49.29 2.11 10.73
CA LYS A 843 49.59 1.39 11.97
C LYS A 843 49.22 -0.09 11.87
N LEU A 844 48.08 -0.39 11.23
CA LEU A 844 47.61 -1.77 11.04
C LEU A 844 48.51 -2.56 10.07
N SER A 845 49.17 -1.91 9.12
CA SER A 845 50.10 -2.59 8.19
C SER A 845 51.28 -3.29 8.89
N ARG A 846 51.67 -2.84 10.08
CA ARG A 846 52.74 -3.46 10.88
C ARG A 846 52.38 -4.88 11.30
N ALA A 847 51.10 -5.16 11.54
CA ALA A 847 50.63 -6.50 11.89
C ALA A 847 50.80 -7.51 10.74
N PHE A 848 50.84 -7.00 9.50
CA PHE A 848 51.11 -7.77 8.28
C PHE A 848 52.58 -7.69 7.85
N GLY A 849 53.44 -7.01 8.62
CA GLY A 849 54.85 -6.73 8.32
C GLY A 849 55.06 -5.33 7.74
N ASP A 850 54.48 -5.03 6.58
CA ASP A 850 54.52 -3.71 5.95
C ASP A 850 53.26 -3.44 5.10
N LEU A 851 53.15 -2.23 4.56
CA LEU A 851 52.00 -1.80 3.75
C LEU A 851 51.86 -2.63 2.47
N LYS A 852 52.97 -3.12 1.90
CA LYS A 852 52.95 -3.99 0.71
C LYS A 852 52.44 -5.39 1.04
N ALA A 853 52.81 -5.93 2.20
CA ALA A 853 52.40 -7.23 2.70
C ALA A 853 50.93 -7.23 3.12
N MET A 854 50.46 -6.15 3.74
CA MET A 854 49.03 -5.92 3.98
C MET A 854 48.26 -5.93 2.66
N GLY A 855 48.70 -5.14 1.67
CA GLY A 855 48.06 -5.12 0.34
C GLY A 855 48.07 -6.47 -0.38
N ARG A 856 49.12 -7.29 -0.22
CA ARG A 856 49.15 -8.68 -0.73
C ARG A 856 48.11 -9.56 -0.03
N SER A 857 48.03 -9.48 1.30
CA SER A 857 47.13 -10.29 2.12
C SER A 857 45.65 -9.97 1.86
N LEU A 858 45.33 -8.68 1.64
CA LEU A 858 43.97 -8.25 1.28
C LEU A 858 43.56 -8.69 -0.13
N ARG A 859 44.50 -8.66 -1.09
CA ARG A 859 44.24 -9.23 -2.42
C ARG A 859 44.00 -10.73 -2.34
N GLU A 860 44.83 -11.46 -1.59
CA GLU A 860 44.66 -12.89 -1.37
C GLU A 860 43.33 -13.22 -0.67
N MET A 861 42.93 -12.41 0.33
CA MET A 861 41.61 -12.51 0.97
C MET A 861 40.48 -12.37 -0.05
N ARG A 862 40.53 -11.37 -0.94
CA ARG A 862 39.51 -11.16 -1.98
C ARG A 862 39.46 -12.31 -3.00
N GLU A 863 40.62 -12.80 -3.43
CA GLU A 863 40.72 -13.98 -4.30
C GLU A 863 40.09 -15.21 -3.68
N ARG A 864 40.31 -15.40 -2.37
CA ARG A 864 39.74 -16.50 -1.58
C ARG A 864 38.24 -16.33 -1.35
N ILE A 865 37.72 -15.12 -1.07
CA ILE A 865 36.27 -14.88 -0.95
C ILE A 865 35.53 -15.31 -2.23
N TYR A 866 36.14 -15.09 -3.39
CA TYR A 866 35.60 -15.46 -4.69
C TYR A 866 36.23 -16.74 -5.29
N ALA A 867 36.74 -17.68 -4.48
CA ALA A 867 37.34 -18.92 -5.00
C ALA A 867 36.29 -19.83 -5.68
N GLU A 868 36.73 -20.61 -6.68
CA GLU A 868 35.90 -21.67 -7.29
C GLU A 868 35.64 -22.75 -6.27
N GLU A 869 34.38 -23.13 -6.10
CA GLU A 869 34.04 -24.38 -5.45
C GLU A 869 34.05 -25.47 -6.52
N THR A 870 35.00 -26.39 -6.40
CA THR A 870 34.91 -27.67 -7.10
C THR A 870 33.59 -28.33 -6.70
N ALA A 871 32.77 -28.58 -7.72
CA ALA A 871 31.45 -29.19 -7.62
C ALA A 871 31.42 -30.49 -6.81
#